data_AF-A0A9J6FGX7-F1
#
_entry.id   AF-A0A9J6FGX7-F1
#
_cell.length_a   1.000
_cell.length_b   1.000
_cell.length_c   1.000
_cell.angle_alpha   90.00
_cell.angle_beta   90.00
_cell.angle_gamma   90.00
#
_symmetry.space_group_name_H-M   'P 1'
#
loop_
_entity.id
_entity.type
_entity.pdbx_description
1 polymer ?
#
loop_
_entity_poly.entity_id
_entity_poly.type
_entity_poly.pdbx_seq_one_letter_code
_entity_poly.pdbx_strand_id
1 'polypeptide(L)'
;MYRSVALTIALGIAVCGVCLFCCGFLLQRQAIEERSECSDKSNFYRSTDESLRSLHCWYPAKFKKAVIILIDALKFEFTLYGPPWDENEHYRNKMPVFSELFAQTGGEQTALLKFLADAPTTTVQRLKALMTGGLPTFIDAGTNFYQTEVREDNLVNQMFRMGKKAVFMGDDAWVNLFPGKFTRAFAYPSFVVKDLHTVDNGVLEHLYPELDSEGSWDVLVAHFLGVDHCGHWLGRNHPAMAAKLKQLDQVIRLVASKLREDTLLVVMSDHGMTIDGDHGGETEDEVEAVLFLHAKKPFLSAESNMTAMEHRRSFPTVAQVDLVPTLALLLDLPIPYSSLGSLIPEAFPGLTAKHAKPQELLPLWLNVQQVARYLGQVPNSPLHPEQRLQELRQLWDQCLDNPPSAEAATKAFVNGSLVFLKDARHAAHEARVWATFDIPRMYTGLAMAVLGSLLLVYLCCKEHEETGVLDILKSPTGPCVVCWLLMPFSNSFAVAEHMVVLYLFQTLLASSILFKGPVTLSTSRSRALALCVAGILAATRLSAVFWRCREEHLGRPCDESLLLKSPSELQSRGLERVLGACGCALLLACAAWPARGAARLTSALAQTGLLAATGALLAHWLVQLKPPATVQGLLGSHQELLPNTAMLASLALMVLGTLLPPAQPGHGVSLLPAATLLFLFTLAGESYVPPLCLEAAALWGLIKLWSWLPPTDVWGPVLSWLLLGQLGFFGTGHQTSFSTIHWKAAFVGAPIDQPPLTLGACKVLLNTFAGPLVAAVSLPLVGNMFSLELPCCARRPFLPFLAYCVLLLLQEQLALHEERDRLRDDVGSSRMAKDEIVKRVWETRDQGVAKKSNTKIELAKTRIEPTHTNSQFMESIQKGELYLSQQFQQ
;
A
#
# COMPACT_ATOMS: atom_id res chain seq x y z
N MET A 1 -33.08 32.61 -7.79
CA MET A 1 -33.54 31.43 -7.03
C MET A 1 -33.60 30.17 -7.90
N TYR A 2 -34.41 30.13 -8.97
CA TYR A 2 -34.52 28.96 -9.88
C TYR A 2 -33.19 28.45 -10.45
N ARG A 3 -32.28 29.34 -10.86
CA ARG A 3 -30.95 28.94 -11.36
C ARG A 3 -30.05 28.31 -10.30
N SER A 4 -30.06 28.85 -9.09
CA SER A 4 -29.31 28.28 -7.96
C SER A 4 -29.83 26.89 -7.60
N VAL A 5 -31.16 26.70 -7.67
CA VAL A 5 -31.79 25.39 -7.51
C VAL A 5 -31.37 24.43 -8.63
N ALA A 6 -31.39 24.88 -9.90
CA ALA A 6 -30.97 24.07 -11.04
C ALA A 6 -29.49 23.65 -10.98
N LEU A 7 -28.59 24.57 -10.60
CA LEU A 7 -27.17 24.27 -10.37
C LEU A 7 -26.97 23.28 -9.23
N THR A 8 -27.74 23.42 -8.14
CA THR A 8 -27.68 22.49 -7.01
C THR A 8 -28.19 21.10 -7.40
N ILE A 9 -29.24 21.02 -8.22
CA ILE A 9 -29.76 19.76 -8.76
C ILE A 9 -28.73 19.11 -9.70
N ALA A 10 -28.15 19.87 -10.62
CA ALA A 10 -27.12 19.39 -11.55
C ALA A 10 -25.90 18.83 -10.80
N LEU A 11 -25.48 19.53 -9.75
CA LEU A 11 -24.42 19.09 -8.86
C LEU A 11 -24.81 17.83 -8.08
N GLY A 12 -26.03 17.77 -7.56
CA GLY A 12 -26.55 16.59 -6.89
C GLY A 12 -26.56 15.37 -7.80
N ILE A 13 -26.97 15.52 -9.06
CA ILE A 13 -26.91 14.45 -10.07
C ILE A 13 -25.47 14.00 -10.31
N ALA A 14 -24.54 14.96 -10.44
CA ALA A 14 -23.13 14.65 -10.68
C ALA A 14 -22.51 13.87 -9.51
N VAL A 15 -22.73 14.33 -8.27
CA VAL A 15 -22.26 13.67 -7.05
C VAL A 15 -22.91 12.30 -6.85
N CYS A 16 -24.23 12.20 -7.00
CA CYS A 16 -24.92 10.90 -6.91
C CYS A 16 -24.44 9.92 -7.98
N GLY A 17 -24.13 10.41 -9.19
CA GLY A 17 -23.54 9.61 -10.26
C GLY A 17 -22.18 9.04 -9.87
N VAL A 18 -21.30 9.88 -9.32
CA VAL A 18 -19.99 9.45 -8.79
C VAL A 18 -20.15 8.44 -7.66
N CYS A 19 -21.05 8.68 -6.70
CA CYS A 19 -21.30 7.75 -5.62
C CYS A 19 -21.83 6.41 -6.12
N LEU A 20 -22.77 6.41 -7.05
CA LEU A 20 -23.33 5.18 -7.64
C LEU A 20 -22.29 4.42 -8.44
N PHE A 21 -21.42 5.14 -9.17
CA PHE A 21 -20.27 4.55 -9.83
C PHE A 21 -19.35 3.90 -8.80
N CYS A 22 -18.93 4.61 -7.75
CA CYS A 22 -18.11 4.07 -6.67
C CYS A 22 -18.74 2.81 -6.05
N CYS A 23 -20.05 2.80 -5.81
CA CYS A 23 -20.74 1.64 -5.26
C CYS A 23 -20.75 0.43 -6.20
N GLY A 24 -20.62 0.62 -7.52
CA GLY A 24 -20.48 -0.48 -8.47
C GLY A 24 -19.05 -0.83 -8.83
N PHE A 25 -18.15 0.15 -8.69
CA PHE A 25 -16.73 0.02 -8.94
C PHE A 25 -16.00 -0.64 -7.77
N LEU A 26 -16.42 -0.35 -6.53
CA LEU A 26 -15.80 -0.92 -5.35
C LEU A 26 -16.15 -2.41 -5.27
N LEU A 27 -15.22 -3.25 -5.73
CA LEU A 27 -15.29 -4.71 -5.78
C LEU A 27 -15.70 -5.27 -4.42
N GLN A 28 -16.88 -5.89 -4.37
CA GLN A 28 -17.25 -6.72 -3.23
C GLN A 28 -17.07 -8.17 -3.65
N ARG A 29 -16.14 -8.86 -3.00
CA ARG A 29 -16.10 -10.31 -3.09
C ARG A 29 -17.40 -10.85 -2.49
N GLN A 30 -18.20 -11.55 -3.29
CA GLN A 30 -19.28 -12.36 -2.73
C GLN A 30 -18.65 -13.55 -2.01
N ALA A 31 -18.49 -13.40 -0.70
CA ALA A 31 -18.09 -14.46 0.21
C ALA A 31 -19.13 -15.60 0.14
N ILE A 32 -18.68 -16.80 -0.21
CA ILE A 32 -19.51 -18.01 -0.10
C ILE A 32 -19.45 -18.44 1.37
N GLU A 33 -20.58 -18.36 2.07
CA GLU A 33 -20.69 -18.68 3.51
C GLU A 33 -20.88 -20.19 3.78
N GLU A 34 -20.64 -21.06 2.79
CA GLU A 34 -20.60 -22.51 2.97
C GLU A 34 -19.41 -22.93 3.84
N ARG A 35 -19.52 -24.10 4.48
CA ARG A 35 -18.56 -24.59 5.45
C ARG A 35 -18.23 -26.04 5.20
N SER A 36 -16.98 -26.42 5.45
CA SER A 36 -16.56 -27.82 5.44
C SER A 36 -17.00 -28.53 6.72
N GLU A 37 -17.37 -29.79 6.58
CA GLU A 37 -17.80 -30.69 7.65
C GLU A 37 -17.05 -32.02 7.60
N CYS A 38 -16.97 -32.75 8.72
CA CYS A 38 -16.33 -34.08 8.72
C CYS A 38 -17.05 -35.09 7.81
N SER A 39 -18.37 -34.94 7.64
CA SER A 39 -19.20 -35.74 6.73
C SER A 39 -18.81 -35.57 5.26
N ASP A 40 -18.23 -34.44 4.86
CA ASP A 40 -17.85 -34.17 3.47
C ASP A 40 -16.91 -35.23 2.90
N LYS A 41 -16.05 -35.79 3.76
CA LYS A 41 -15.09 -36.83 3.39
C LYS A 41 -15.77 -38.05 2.78
N SER A 42 -17.00 -38.39 3.16
CA SER A 42 -17.73 -39.52 2.55
C SER A 42 -18.17 -39.24 1.11
N ASN A 43 -18.30 -37.96 0.73
CA ASN A 43 -18.62 -37.54 -0.62
C ASN A 43 -17.37 -37.41 -1.51
N PHE A 44 -16.18 -37.43 -0.91
CA PHE A 44 -14.92 -37.38 -1.63
C PHE A 44 -14.56 -38.76 -2.21
N TYR A 45 -14.20 -38.76 -3.49
CA TYR A 45 -13.89 -39.94 -4.29
C TYR A 45 -12.78 -40.78 -3.64
N ARG A 46 -13.11 -42.04 -3.34
CA ARG A 46 -12.19 -43.05 -2.76
C ARG A 46 -11.37 -42.54 -1.57
N SER A 47 -11.95 -41.66 -0.76
CA SER A 47 -11.28 -41.06 0.42
C SER A 47 -11.58 -41.80 1.73
N THR A 48 -12.50 -42.78 1.69
CA THR A 48 -12.92 -43.61 2.82
C THR A 48 -12.82 -45.12 2.52
N ASP A 49 -12.08 -45.50 1.48
CA ASP A 49 -11.86 -46.90 1.10
C ASP A 49 -11.31 -47.70 2.30
N GLU A 50 -11.66 -48.99 2.42
CA GLU A 50 -11.29 -49.81 3.58
C GLU A 50 -9.77 -49.92 3.78
N SER A 51 -9.01 -49.86 2.69
CA SER A 51 -7.55 -49.83 2.67
C SER A 51 -6.93 -48.48 3.11
N LEU A 52 -7.75 -47.42 3.19
CA LEU A 52 -7.37 -46.03 3.48
C LEU A 52 -8.10 -45.42 4.69
N ARG A 53 -8.96 -46.20 5.38
CA ARG A 53 -9.83 -45.71 6.47
C ARG A 53 -9.04 -44.97 7.55
N SER A 54 -9.48 -43.75 7.86
CA SER A 54 -9.19 -43.11 9.14
C SER A 54 -10.50 -42.87 9.91
N LEU A 55 -10.56 -43.25 11.19
CA LEU A 55 -11.64 -42.95 12.14
C LEU A 55 -11.70 -41.45 12.54
N HIS A 56 -10.99 -40.62 11.78
CA HIS A 56 -10.70 -39.21 12.05
C HIS A 56 -11.54 -38.33 11.14
N CYS A 57 -11.71 -37.06 11.50
CA CYS A 57 -12.59 -36.14 10.78
C CYS A 57 -12.21 -36.10 9.29
N TRP A 58 -11.02 -35.61 8.96
CA TRP A 58 -10.51 -35.58 7.59
C TRP A 58 -9.24 -36.41 7.44
N TYR A 59 -8.26 -36.23 8.33
CA TYR A 59 -6.98 -36.92 8.26
C TYR A 59 -6.42 -37.14 9.67
N PRO A 60 -5.78 -38.29 9.99
CA PRO A 60 -5.25 -38.53 11.33
C PRO A 60 -4.37 -37.37 11.82
N ALA A 61 -4.70 -36.81 12.98
CA ALA A 61 -3.97 -35.70 13.56
C ALA A 61 -2.50 -36.09 13.77
N LYS A 62 -1.57 -35.35 13.14
CA LYS A 62 -0.15 -35.46 13.49
C LYS A 62 0.11 -34.84 14.85
N PHE A 63 -0.60 -33.79 15.21
CA PHE A 63 -0.45 -33.09 16.49
C PHE A 63 -1.80 -32.94 17.18
N LYS A 64 -1.82 -33.12 18.50
CA LYS A 64 -3.02 -32.88 19.29
C LYS A 64 -3.17 -31.40 19.64
N LYS A 65 -2.03 -30.71 19.76
CA LYS A 65 -1.93 -29.33 20.18
C LYS A 65 -1.09 -28.48 19.24
N ALA A 66 -1.36 -27.17 19.21
CA ALA A 66 -0.53 -26.20 18.52
C ALA A 66 -0.32 -24.93 19.34
N VAL A 67 0.89 -24.39 19.29
CA VAL A 67 1.22 -23.04 19.75
C VAL A 67 1.54 -22.21 18.52
N ILE A 68 0.73 -21.19 18.27
CA ILE A 68 0.84 -20.28 17.13
C ILE A 68 1.32 -18.94 17.67
N ILE A 69 2.53 -18.56 17.29
CA ILE A 69 3.12 -17.25 17.57
C ILE A 69 3.09 -16.47 16.27
N LEU A 70 2.25 -15.43 16.22
CA LEU A 70 2.22 -14.46 15.14
C LEU A 70 3.01 -13.23 15.61
N ILE A 71 4.01 -12.81 14.82
CA ILE A 71 4.77 -11.59 15.07
C ILE A 71 4.47 -10.65 13.90
N ASP A 72 3.80 -9.53 14.19
CA ASP A 72 3.42 -8.53 13.19
C ASP A 72 4.67 -7.92 12.54
N ALA A 73 4.67 -7.87 11.21
CA ALA A 73 5.74 -7.34 10.36
C ALA A 73 7.14 -7.98 10.54
N LEU A 74 7.22 -9.24 11.00
CA LEU A 74 8.49 -9.96 11.05
C LEU A 74 8.98 -10.34 9.64
N LYS A 75 9.82 -9.48 9.07
CA LYS A 75 10.49 -9.70 7.79
C LYS A 75 11.44 -10.90 7.83
N PHE A 76 11.49 -11.66 6.74
CA PHE A 76 12.34 -12.85 6.62
C PHE A 76 13.83 -12.59 6.95
N GLU A 77 14.35 -11.43 6.57
CA GLU A 77 15.77 -11.13 6.81
C GLU A 77 16.15 -10.98 8.30
N PHE A 78 15.18 -10.72 9.19
CA PHE A 78 15.42 -10.58 10.63
C PHE A 78 15.76 -11.93 11.30
N THR A 79 15.39 -13.04 10.67
CA THR A 79 15.66 -14.40 11.17
C THR A 79 17.02 -14.94 10.76
N LEU A 80 17.73 -14.24 9.88
CA LEU A 80 19.02 -14.68 9.35
C LEU A 80 20.15 -14.40 10.35
N TYR A 81 21.03 -15.39 10.51
CA TYR A 81 22.18 -15.31 11.42
C TYR A 81 23.51 -15.60 10.70
N GLY A 82 24.50 -14.72 10.88
CA GLY A 82 25.88 -14.79 10.35
C GLY A 82 26.13 -13.87 9.15
N PRO A 83 27.30 -13.96 8.50
CA PRO A 83 27.74 -13.01 7.47
C PRO A 83 26.89 -13.00 6.19
N PRO A 84 26.95 -11.90 5.39
CA PRO A 84 27.72 -10.68 5.64
C PRO A 84 27.05 -9.78 6.69
N TRP A 85 27.82 -9.32 7.68
CA TRP A 85 27.35 -8.38 8.69
C TRP A 85 27.70 -6.95 8.27
N ASP A 86 26.72 -6.06 8.33
CA ASP A 86 26.95 -4.62 8.37
C ASP A 86 26.69 -4.17 9.81
N GLU A 87 27.69 -3.58 10.46
CA GLU A 87 27.56 -3.09 11.85
C GLU A 87 26.53 -1.97 11.97
N ASN A 88 26.19 -1.31 10.85
CA ASN A 88 25.18 -0.27 10.80
C ASN A 88 23.74 -0.82 10.82
N GLU A 89 23.54 -2.15 10.69
CA GLU A 89 22.21 -2.79 10.70
C GLU A 89 21.85 -3.37 12.08
N HIS A 90 21.04 -2.64 12.86
CA HIS A 90 20.64 -2.99 14.22
C HIS A 90 19.79 -4.28 14.31
N TYR A 91 19.04 -4.64 13.27
CA TYR A 91 18.16 -5.81 13.25
C TYR A 91 18.90 -7.14 12.98
N ARG A 92 20.12 -7.10 12.44
CA ARG A 92 20.88 -8.31 12.09
C ARG A 92 21.32 -9.10 13.31
N ASN A 93 21.31 -10.43 13.17
CA ASN A 93 21.81 -11.38 14.16
C ASN A 93 21.13 -11.26 15.53
N LYS A 94 19.86 -10.82 15.57
CA LYS A 94 19.11 -10.65 16.84
C LYS A 94 18.19 -11.83 17.16
N MET A 95 17.95 -12.71 16.20
CA MET A 95 17.13 -13.92 16.37
C MET A 95 17.88 -15.21 15.99
N PRO A 96 19.01 -15.54 16.65
CA PRO A 96 19.75 -16.78 16.35
C PRO A 96 18.94 -18.06 16.61
N VAL A 97 17.85 -18.01 17.39
CA VAL A 97 17.03 -19.18 17.77
C VAL A 97 16.63 -20.04 16.58
N PHE A 98 16.31 -19.46 15.43
CA PHE A 98 15.92 -20.21 14.23
C PHE A 98 17.07 -21.09 13.70
N SER A 99 18.27 -20.53 13.65
CA SER A 99 19.47 -21.25 13.21
C SER A 99 19.93 -22.27 14.25
N GLU A 100 19.81 -21.93 15.54
CA GLU A 100 20.20 -22.81 16.64
C GLU A 100 19.28 -24.04 16.77
N LEU A 101 17.95 -23.85 16.73
CA LEU A 101 17.00 -24.96 16.80
C LEU A 101 17.18 -25.91 15.61
N PHE A 102 17.40 -25.37 14.41
CA PHE A 102 17.70 -26.19 13.25
C PHE A 102 19.01 -26.96 13.40
N ALA A 103 20.08 -26.32 13.88
CA ALA A 103 21.36 -26.98 14.12
C ALA A 103 21.27 -28.08 15.19
N GLN A 104 20.39 -27.91 16.20
CA GLN A 104 20.19 -28.88 17.28
C GLN A 104 19.31 -30.07 16.88
N THR A 105 18.28 -29.86 16.07
CA THR A 105 17.22 -30.86 15.81
C THR A 105 17.15 -31.35 14.36
N GLY A 106 17.84 -30.69 13.44
CA GLY A 106 17.88 -31.06 12.02
C GLY A 106 16.61 -30.71 11.25
N GLY A 107 16.65 -31.01 9.94
CA GLY A 107 15.60 -30.65 8.97
C GLY A 107 14.31 -31.48 9.03
N GLU A 108 14.28 -32.55 9.82
CA GLU A 108 13.08 -33.40 10.01
C GLU A 108 12.14 -32.86 11.11
N GLN A 109 12.67 -31.99 11.98
CA GLN A 109 11.95 -31.42 13.12
C GLN A 109 11.71 -29.93 12.99
N THR A 110 12.58 -29.24 12.23
CA THR A 110 12.58 -27.79 12.10
C THR A 110 12.64 -27.38 10.62
N ALA A 111 11.76 -26.45 10.22
CA ALA A 111 11.79 -25.81 8.91
C ALA A 111 11.69 -24.28 9.05
N LEU A 112 12.52 -23.55 8.31
CA LEU A 112 12.44 -22.10 8.13
C LEU A 112 12.17 -21.81 6.65
N LEU A 113 11.05 -21.16 6.37
CA LEU A 113 10.52 -20.93 5.02
C LEU A 113 10.25 -19.45 4.81
N LYS A 114 10.48 -18.97 3.58
CA LYS A 114 9.98 -17.66 3.14
C LYS A 114 8.47 -17.76 2.96
N PHE A 115 7.72 -16.92 3.67
CA PHE A 115 6.27 -16.95 3.71
C PHE A 115 5.72 -15.73 2.99
N LEU A 116 5.34 -15.90 1.72
CA LEU A 116 4.93 -14.78 0.88
C LEU A 116 3.49 -14.39 1.16
N ALA A 117 3.31 -13.14 1.58
CA ALA A 117 2.02 -12.50 1.73
C ALA A 117 1.51 -11.96 0.39
N ASP A 118 0.26 -12.22 0.05
CA ASP A 118 -0.41 -11.53 -1.06
C ASP A 118 -0.73 -10.07 -0.66
N ALA A 119 -0.79 -9.13 -1.59
CA ALA A 119 -1.23 -7.77 -1.29
C ALA A 119 -2.77 -7.69 -1.11
N PRO A 120 -3.31 -6.71 -0.36
CA PRO A 120 -2.61 -5.72 0.46
C PRO A 120 -2.02 -6.34 1.74
N THR A 121 -0.79 -5.97 2.07
CA THR A 121 -0.01 -6.44 3.23
C THR A 121 -0.41 -5.72 4.54
N THR A 122 -1.71 -5.61 4.81
CA THR A 122 -2.24 -5.05 6.07
C THR A 122 -2.65 -6.15 7.03
N THR A 123 -2.35 -6.00 8.33
CA THR A 123 -2.59 -7.00 9.39
C THR A 123 -3.95 -7.68 9.29
N VAL A 124 -5.05 -6.90 9.29
CA VAL A 124 -6.42 -7.45 9.27
C VAL A 124 -6.70 -8.29 8.02
N GLN A 125 -6.18 -7.89 6.85
CA GLN A 125 -6.34 -8.66 5.61
C GLN A 125 -5.54 -9.96 5.65
N ARG A 126 -4.32 -9.89 6.22
CA ARG A 126 -3.46 -11.06 6.37
C ARG A 126 -4.05 -12.05 7.36
N LEU A 127 -4.57 -11.60 8.49
CA LEU A 127 -5.27 -12.44 9.46
C LEU A 127 -6.45 -13.20 8.81
N LYS A 128 -7.26 -12.51 8.00
CA LYS A 128 -8.34 -13.14 7.23
C LYS A 128 -7.79 -14.21 6.28
N ALA A 129 -6.75 -13.91 5.50
CA ALA A 129 -6.15 -14.86 4.56
C ALA A 129 -5.52 -16.08 5.27
N LEU A 130 -4.77 -15.85 6.35
CA LEU A 130 -4.09 -16.87 7.16
C LEU A 130 -5.07 -17.82 7.87
N MET A 131 -6.32 -17.43 8.08
CA MET A 131 -7.33 -18.27 8.72
C MET A 131 -8.33 -18.89 7.73
N THR A 132 -8.58 -18.26 6.58
CA THR A 132 -9.55 -18.75 5.57
C THR A 132 -8.90 -19.54 4.43
N GLY A 133 -7.63 -19.25 4.11
CA GLY A 133 -6.92 -19.79 2.94
C GLY A 133 -7.40 -19.18 1.62
N GLY A 134 -8.22 -18.12 1.70
CA GLY A 134 -8.72 -17.38 0.55
C GLY A 134 -7.83 -16.19 0.21
N LEU A 135 -7.94 -15.69 -1.02
CA LEU A 135 -7.22 -14.50 -1.42
C LEU A 135 -7.87 -13.21 -0.84
N PRO A 136 -7.05 -12.28 -0.35
CA PRO A 136 -7.49 -10.94 0.05
C PRO A 136 -8.02 -10.15 -1.16
N THR A 137 -8.86 -9.15 -0.92
CA THR A 137 -9.15 -8.13 -1.96
C THR A 137 -8.83 -6.74 -1.41
N PHE A 138 -8.29 -5.85 -2.24
CA PHE A 138 -7.92 -4.48 -1.83
C PHE A 138 -9.10 -3.69 -1.27
N ILE A 139 -10.33 -4.03 -1.65
CA ILE A 139 -11.53 -3.28 -1.27
C ILE A 139 -12.12 -3.78 0.04
N ASP A 140 -11.89 -5.05 0.38
CA ASP A 140 -12.09 -5.55 1.75
C ASP A 140 -11.26 -4.73 2.75
N ALA A 141 -10.12 -4.13 2.38
CA ALA A 141 -9.32 -3.28 3.28
C ALA A 141 -10.05 -2.00 3.69
N GLY A 142 -10.78 -1.37 2.77
CA GLY A 142 -11.57 -0.17 3.03
C GLY A 142 -12.71 -0.40 4.04
N THR A 143 -13.40 -1.53 3.94
CA THR A 143 -14.45 -1.93 4.89
C THR A 143 -13.89 -2.55 6.17
N ASN A 144 -12.73 -3.21 6.10
CA ASN A 144 -12.08 -3.85 7.25
C ASN A 144 -11.21 -2.92 8.09
N PHE A 145 -11.09 -1.63 7.76
CA PHE A 145 -10.70 -0.61 8.75
C PHE A 145 -11.60 -0.66 10.00
N TYR A 146 -12.81 -1.22 9.89
CA TYR A 146 -13.73 -1.46 10.99
C TYR A 146 -13.62 -2.87 11.62
N GLN A 147 -12.61 -3.67 11.26
CA GLN A 147 -12.36 -5.02 11.80
C GLN A 147 -13.63 -5.92 11.84
N THR A 148 -14.40 -5.93 10.75
CA THR A 148 -15.70 -6.63 10.70
C THR A 148 -15.55 -8.16 10.69
N GLU A 149 -16.49 -8.86 11.34
CA GLU A 149 -16.52 -10.33 11.46
C GLU A 149 -16.30 -11.07 10.12
N VAL A 150 -15.45 -12.10 10.16
CA VAL A 150 -15.24 -13.02 9.05
C VAL A 150 -16.33 -14.09 9.03
N ARG A 151 -17.22 -14.01 8.04
CA ARG A 151 -18.33 -14.97 7.86
C ARG A 151 -17.95 -16.24 7.11
N GLU A 152 -16.94 -16.15 6.27
CA GLU A 152 -16.39 -17.27 5.49
C GLU A 152 -15.85 -18.35 6.43
N ASP A 153 -15.89 -19.59 5.97
CA ASP A 153 -15.31 -20.69 6.72
C ASP A 153 -13.81 -20.48 6.95
N ASN A 154 -13.35 -20.81 8.15
CA ASN A 154 -12.00 -20.51 8.61
C ASN A 154 -11.54 -21.46 9.72
N LEU A 155 -10.23 -21.56 9.94
CA LEU A 155 -9.63 -22.44 10.93
C LEU A 155 -10.14 -22.19 12.35
N VAL A 156 -10.33 -20.93 12.76
CA VAL A 156 -10.80 -20.59 14.11
C VAL A 156 -12.20 -21.16 14.35
N ASN A 157 -13.09 -21.00 13.37
CA ASN A 157 -14.43 -21.58 13.42
C ASN A 157 -14.41 -23.11 13.35
N GLN A 158 -13.52 -23.71 12.55
CA GLN A 158 -13.36 -25.16 12.48
C GLN A 158 -12.87 -25.75 13.81
N MET A 159 -11.90 -25.10 14.47
CA MET A 159 -11.46 -25.45 15.82
C MET A 159 -12.60 -25.39 16.84
N PHE A 160 -13.37 -24.30 16.83
CA PHE A 160 -14.53 -24.12 17.69
C PHE A 160 -15.59 -25.22 17.50
N ARG A 161 -15.96 -25.53 16.25
CA ARG A 161 -16.96 -26.57 15.91
C ARG A 161 -16.49 -27.97 16.30
N MET A 162 -15.19 -28.23 16.21
CA MET A 162 -14.57 -29.49 16.67
C MET A 162 -14.41 -29.56 18.20
N GLY A 163 -14.89 -28.55 18.94
CA GLY A 163 -14.81 -28.51 20.40
C GLY A 163 -13.39 -28.29 20.94
N LYS A 164 -12.45 -27.83 20.10
CA LYS A 164 -11.08 -27.53 20.53
C LYS A 164 -11.05 -26.25 21.37
N LYS A 165 -10.29 -26.26 22.46
CA LYS A 165 -10.10 -25.11 23.35
C LYS A 165 -9.03 -24.17 22.79
N ALA A 166 -9.43 -23.23 21.96
CA ALA A 166 -8.55 -22.17 21.46
C ALA A 166 -8.47 -21.01 22.47
N VAL A 167 -7.25 -20.61 22.84
CA VAL A 167 -6.97 -19.46 23.72
C VAL A 167 -6.17 -18.43 22.97
N PHE A 168 -6.64 -17.19 22.96
CA PHE A 168 -6.05 -16.07 22.24
C PHE A 168 -5.46 -15.03 23.21
N MET A 169 -4.34 -14.42 22.83
CA MET A 169 -3.73 -13.28 23.50
C MET A 169 -3.00 -12.37 22.50
N GLY A 170 -3.20 -11.06 22.59
CA GLY A 170 -2.57 -10.06 21.70
C GLY A 170 -3.56 -9.06 21.10
N ASP A 171 -3.34 -8.70 19.84
CA ASP A 171 -4.16 -7.77 19.04
C ASP A 171 -5.68 -8.02 19.08
N ASP A 172 -6.45 -7.01 19.47
CA ASP A 172 -7.90 -7.02 19.52
C ASP A 172 -8.62 -7.26 18.18
N ALA A 173 -7.94 -7.13 17.03
CA ALA A 173 -8.47 -7.50 15.72
C ALA A 173 -9.01 -8.94 15.70
N TRP A 174 -8.38 -9.88 16.43
CA TRP A 174 -8.81 -11.28 16.46
C TRP A 174 -10.19 -11.48 17.06
N VAL A 175 -10.53 -10.77 18.14
CA VAL A 175 -11.85 -10.91 18.79
C VAL A 175 -12.96 -10.23 17.99
N ASN A 176 -12.61 -9.22 17.19
CA ASN A 176 -13.53 -8.55 16.28
C ASN A 176 -13.76 -9.36 15.00
N LEU A 177 -12.72 -10.00 14.46
CA LEU A 177 -12.81 -10.87 13.28
C LEU A 177 -13.50 -12.21 13.59
N PHE A 178 -13.30 -12.78 14.78
CA PHE A 178 -13.81 -14.10 15.18
C PHE A 178 -14.60 -14.05 16.51
N PRO A 179 -15.71 -13.29 16.55
CA PRO A 179 -16.45 -13.05 17.79
C PRO A 179 -17.00 -14.35 18.39
N GLY A 180 -16.75 -14.56 19.68
CA GLY A 180 -17.27 -15.69 20.45
C GLY A 180 -16.69 -17.07 20.08
N LYS A 181 -15.56 -17.12 19.36
CA LYS A 181 -14.93 -18.39 18.93
C LYS A 181 -13.81 -18.88 19.84
N PHE A 182 -13.26 -18.02 20.69
CA PHE A 182 -12.21 -18.39 21.64
C PHE A 182 -12.80 -18.81 22.99
N THR A 183 -12.20 -19.84 23.60
CA THR A 183 -12.56 -20.26 24.96
C THR A 183 -12.14 -19.21 25.99
N ARG A 184 -11.00 -18.56 25.75
CA ARG A 184 -10.47 -17.42 26.50
C ARG A 184 -9.76 -16.48 25.52
N ALA A 185 -9.90 -15.18 25.72
CA ALA A 185 -9.27 -14.16 24.90
C ALA A 185 -8.73 -13.02 25.78
N PHE A 186 -7.46 -12.70 25.61
CA PHE A 186 -6.75 -11.60 26.27
C PHE A 186 -6.36 -10.56 25.21
N ALA A 187 -7.32 -9.72 24.84
CA ALA A 187 -7.19 -8.76 23.74
C ALA A 187 -6.66 -7.40 24.24
N TYR A 188 -5.78 -6.78 23.45
CA TYR A 188 -5.17 -5.49 23.72
C TYR A 188 -5.33 -4.55 22.51
N PRO A 189 -5.45 -3.23 22.71
CA PRO A 189 -5.60 -2.27 21.62
C PRO A 189 -4.43 -2.27 20.64
N SER A 190 -4.72 -2.29 19.33
CA SER A 190 -3.73 -2.41 18.25
C SER A 190 -3.25 -1.08 17.64
N PHE A 191 -4.02 0.00 17.71
CA PHE A 191 -3.71 1.24 16.97
C PHE A 191 -2.72 2.20 17.66
N VAL A 192 -2.13 1.81 18.79
CA VAL A 192 -1.19 2.63 19.57
C VAL A 192 0.25 2.37 19.09
N VAL A 193 0.58 2.84 17.90
CA VAL A 193 1.84 2.53 17.20
C VAL A 193 3.11 2.93 17.99
N LYS A 194 3.03 3.90 18.90
CA LYS A 194 4.19 4.28 19.75
C LYS A 194 4.34 3.41 21.00
N ASP A 195 3.38 2.53 21.27
CA ASP A 195 3.49 1.55 22.34
C ASP A 195 4.16 0.29 21.82
N LEU A 196 5.42 0.10 22.20
CA LEU A 196 6.16 -1.10 21.82
C LEU A 196 5.93 -2.27 22.79
N HIS A 197 5.35 -2.07 23.97
CA HIS A 197 5.51 -3.00 25.08
C HIS A 197 4.22 -3.54 25.70
N THR A 198 3.12 -2.78 25.75
CA THR A 198 1.94 -3.24 26.52
C THR A 198 1.36 -4.53 25.94
N VAL A 199 1.18 -4.59 24.63
CA VAL A 199 0.64 -5.77 23.95
C VAL A 199 1.58 -6.96 24.13
N ASP A 200 2.87 -6.79 23.81
CA ASP A 200 3.87 -7.85 23.95
C ASP A 200 3.94 -8.37 25.40
N ASN A 201 3.99 -7.48 26.40
CA ASN A 201 4.07 -7.86 27.81
C ASN A 201 2.79 -8.56 28.28
N GLY A 202 1.61 -8.10 27.83
CA GLY A 202 0.33 -8.74 28.09
C GLY A 202 0.27 -10.16 27.50
N VAL A 203 0.79 -10.35 26.29
CA VAL A 203 0.98 -11.69 25.71
C VAL A 203 1.85 -12.55 26.61
N LEU A 204 2.99 -12.04 27.12
CA LEU A 204 3.88 -12.82 27.99
C LEU A 204 3.24 -13.18 29.34
N GLU A 205 2.46 -12.26 29.92
CA GLU A 205 1.74 -12.47 31.19
C GLU A 205 0.79 -13.67 31.11
N HIS A 206 0.19 -13.91 29.95
CA HIS A 206 -0.78 -14.98 29.74
C HIS A 206 -0.20 -16.23 29.07
N LEU A 207 0.79 -16.08 28.18
CA LEU A 207 1.37 -17.19 27.43
C LEU A 207 2.09 -18.19 28.34
N TYR A 208 2.92 -17.71 29.27
CA TYR A 208 3.70 -18.60 30.11
C TYR A 208 2.86 -19.43 31.09
N PRO A 209 1.86 -18.86 31.81
CA PRO A 209 0.97 -19.65 32.66
C PRO A 209 0.12 -20.65 31.89
N GLU A 210 -0.36 -20.31 30.68
CA GLU A 210 -1.12 -21.26 29.85
C GLU A 210 -0.24 -22.42 29.38
N LEU A 211 1.02 -22.17 29.00
CA LEU A 211 1.98 -23.24 28.65
C LEU A 211 2.23 -24.23 29.82
N ASP A 212 2.23 -23.72 31.05
CA ASP A 212 2.43 -24.53 32.26
C ASP A 212 1.15 -25.25 32.72
N SER A 213 -0.02 -24.80 32.27
CA SER A 213 -1.32 -25.35 32.65
C SER A 213 -1.71 -26.58 31.82
N GLU A 214 -1.85 -27.73 32.48
CA GLU A 214 -2.24 -28.97 31.82
C GLU A 214 -3.73 -29.03 31.47
N GLY A 215 -4.05 -29.37 30.21
CA GLY A 215 -5.42 -29.66 29.75
C GLY A 215 -6.34 -28.44 29.58
N SER A 216 -5.84 -27.22 29.80
CA SER A 216 -6.63 -25.99 29.70
C SER A 216 -6.82 -25.49 28.26
N TRP A 217 -5.99 -25.93 27.31
CA TRP A 217 -5.99 -25.50 25.91
C TRP A 217 -5.59 -26.63 24.94
N ASP A 218 -6.07 -26.53 23.71
CA ASP A 218 -5.67 -27.34 22.55
C ASP A 218 -4.88 -26.48 21.54
N VAL A 219 -5.22 -25.20 21.40
CA VAL A 219 -4.50 -24.24 20.56
C VAL A 219 -4.26 -22.94 21.32
N LEU A 220 -3.01 -22.48 21.35
CA LEU A 220 -2.64 -21.14 21.81
C LEU A 220 -2.35 -20.26 20.60
N VAL A 221 -2.88 -19.04 20.59
CA VAL A 221 -2.58 -18.02 19.59
C VAL A 221 -2.06 -16.78 20.33
N ALA A 222 -0.79 -16.44 20.11
CA ALA A 222 -0.10 -15.30 20.69
C ALA A 222 0.31 -14.34 19.58
N HIS A 223 -0.28 -13.13 19.54
CA HIS A 223 -0.01 -12.12 18.51
C HIS A 223 0.76 -10.93 19.09
N PHE A 224 2.02 -10.77 18.68
CA PHE A 224 2.92 -9.69 19.10
C PHE A 224 2.94 -8.54 18.08
N LEU A 225 2.86 -7.29 18.56
CA LEU A 225 2.83 -6.09 17.71
C LEU A 225 4.10 -5.24 17.80
N GLY A 226 4.96 -5.50 18.78
CA GLY A 226 6.08 -4.60 19.08
C GLY A 226 7.12 -4.45 17.97
N VAL A 227 7.21 -5.39 17.01
CA VAL A 227 8.07 -5.29 15.82
C VAL A 227 7.46 -4.31 14.82
N ASP A 228 6.22 -4.52 14.38
CA ASP A 228 5.49 -3.61 13.48
C ASP A 228 5.44 -2.17 14.03
N HIS A 229 5.03 -2.02 15.30
CA HIS A 229 4.99 -0.73 15.98
C HIS A 229 6.37 -0.03 15.99
N CYS A 230 7.44 -0.80 16.20
CA CYS A 230 8.80 -0.26 16.12
C CYS A 230 9.18 0.14 14.70
N GLY A 231 8.75 -0.62 13.70
CA GLY A 231 8.88 -0.29 12.28
C GLY A 231 8.28 1.09 12.00
N HIS A 232 6.97 1.25 12.19
CA HIS A 232 6.27 2.51 11.90
C HIS A 232 6.81 3.71 12.67
N TRP A 233 7.18 3.52 13.94
CA TRP A 233 7.59 4.63 14.79
C TRP A 233 9.07 5.01 14.63
N LEU A 234 9.96 4.01 14.57
CA LEU A 234 11.41 4.21 14.68
C LEU A 234 12.18 3.75 13.43
N GLY A 235 11.51 3.08 12.49
CA GLY A 235 12.11 2.42 11.35
C GLY A 235 12.71 1.06 11.72
N ARG A 236 12.92 0.21 10.70
CA ARG A 236 13.45 -1.15 10.92
C ARG A 236 14.89 -1.17 11.44
N ASN A 237 15.67 -0.14 11.15
CA ASN A 237 17.08 -0.06 11.54
C ASN A 237 17.29 0.80 12.79
N HIS A 238 16.72 0.37 13.92
CA HIS A 238 16.80 1.10 15.19
C HIS A 238 17.21 0.17 16.35
N PRO A 239 17.93 0.65 17.40
CA PRO A 239 18.26 -0.15 18.57
C PRO A 239 17.04 -0.75 19.30
N ALA A 240 15.90 -0.06 19.26
CA ALA A 240 14.63 -0.58 19.81
C ALA A 240 14.12 -1.81 19.03
N MET A 241 14.26 -1.83 17.69
CA MET A 241 13.97 -3.01 16.89
C MET A 241 14.87 -4.17 17.31
N ALA A 242 16.16 -3.90 17.51
CA ALA A 242 17.09 -4.92 18.00
C ALA A 242 16.68 -5.50 19.37
N ALA A 243 16.18 -4.66 20.28
CA ALA A 243 15.68 -5.09 21.58
C ALA A 243 14.42 -5.95 21.45
N LYS A 244 13.50 -5.58 20.55
CA LYS A 244 12.27 -6.33 20.26
C LYS A 244 12.54 -7.69 19.65
N LEU A 245 13.42 -7.76 18.66
CA LEU A 245 13.85 -9.02 18.07
C LEU A 245 14.52 -9.95 19.10
N LYS A 246 15.35 -9.40 20.00
CA LYS A 246 15.94 -10.18 21.11
C LYS A 246 14.90 -10.68 22.11
N GLN A 247 13.87 -9.87 22.43
CA GLN A 247 12.77 -10.30 23.28
C GLN A 247 12.07 -11.51 22.65
N LEU A 248 11.73 -11.42 21.36
CA LEU A 248 11.04 -12.49 20.64
C LEU A 248 11.92 -13.74 20.45
N ASP A 249 13.23 -13.60 20.27
CA ASP A 249 14.19 -14.72 20.30
C ASP A 249 14.06 -15.52 21.61
N GLN A 250 14.04 -14.81 22.75
CA GLN A 250 13.89 -15.43 24.07
C GLN A 250 12.52 -16.10 24.25
N VAL A 251 11.45 -15.48 23.74
CA VAL A 251 10.09 -16.04 23.78
C VAL A 251 10.06 -17.36 23.01
N ILE A 252 10.50 -17.37 21.75
CA ILE A 252 10.50 -18.57 20.90
C ILE A 252 11.32 -19.68 21.55
N ARG A 253 12.49 -19.35 22.11
CA ARG A 253 13.36 -20.30 22.82
C ARG A 253 12.67 -20.93 24.03
N LEU A 254 12.01 -20.11 24.85
CA LEU A 254 11.28 -20.58 26.03
C LEU A 254 10.12 -21.48 25.61
N VAL A 255 9.32 -21.05 24.65
CA VAL A 255 8.18 -21.84 24.13
C VAL A 255 8.65 -23.18 23.58
N ALA A 256 9.67 -23.18 22.71
CA ALA A 256 10.26 -24.40 22.14
C ALA A 256 10.72 -25.38 23.23
N SER A 257 11.36 -24.89 24.30
CA SER A 257 11.82 -25.73 25.41
C SER A 257 10.66 -26.41 26.17
N LYS A 258 9.51 -25.75 26.26
CA LYS A 258 8.31 -26.22 26.98
C LYS A 258 7.36 -27.07 26.13
N LEU A 259 7.62 -27.23 24.83
CA LEU A 259 6.75 -28.06 23.96
C LEU A 259 6.70 -29.52 24.41
N ARG A 260 5.60 -30.20 24.11
CA ARG A 260 5.46 -31.66 24.27
C ARG A 260 5.65 -32.34 22.91
N GLU A 261 5.84 -33.66 22.93
CA GLU A 261 6.02 -34.49 21.73
C GLU A 261 4.86 -34.39 20.72
N ASP A 262 3.65 -34.15 21.20
CA ASP A 262 2.43 -34.05 20.39
C ASP A 262 1.97 -32.60 20.11
N THR A 263 2.86 -31.63 20.34
CA THR A 263 2.59 -30.20 20.15
C THR A 263 3.42 -29.63 19.00
N LEU A 264 2.76 -28.94 18.07
CA LEU A 264 3.40 -28.18 16.99
C LEU A 264 3.63 -26.73 17.43
N LEU A 265 4.82 -26.19 17.18
CA LEU A 265 5.08 -24.75 17.23
C LEU A 265 5.07 -24.19 15.81
N VAL A 266 4.24 -23.17 15.61
CA VAL A 266 4.17 -22.37 14.38
C VAL A 266 4.55 -20.95 14.77
N VAL A 267 5.70 -20.46 14.29
CA VAL A 267 6.06 -19.04 14.38
C VAL A 267 5.91 -18.45 12.99
N MET A 268 5.09 -17.42 12.83
CA MET A 268 4.81 -16.85 11.53
C MET A 268 4.72 -15.33 11.59
N SER A 269 4.85 -14.71 10.43
CA SER A 269 4.56 -13.30 10.19
C SER A 269 3.40 -13.14 9.23
N ASP A 270 2.64 -12.07 9.41
CA ASP A 270 1.57 -11.67 8.51
C ASP A 270 2.08 -10.85 7.31
N HIS A 271 3.10 -10.01 7.48
CA HIS A 271 3.78 -9.31 6.40
C HIS A 271 5.26 -9.01 6.73
N GLY A 272 5.95 -8.39 5.78
CA GLY A 272 7.25 -7.75 5.97
C GLY A 272 7.09 -6.25 6.27
N MET A 273 8.11 -5.45 5.98
CA MET A 273 8.05 -4.00 6.11
C MET A 273 9.12 -3.32 5.25
N THR A 274 8.83 -2.10 4.79
CA THR A 274 9.80 -1.22 4.12
C THR A 274 10.89 -0.75 5.09
N ILE A 275 11.89 -0.02 4.60
CA ILE A 275 12.97 0.56 5.43
C ILE A 275 12.41 1.47 6.54
N ASP A 276 11.42 2.29 6.18
CA ASP A 276 10.72 3.22 7.07
C ASP A 276 9.65 2.53 7.93
N GLY A 277 9.52 1.20 7.82
CA GLY A 277 8.54 0.41 8.58
C GLY A 277 7.10 0.52 8.08
N ASP A 278 6.89 1.07 6.88
CA ASP A 278 5.58 1.12 6.22
C ASP A 278 5.24 -0.22 5.55
N HIS A 279 3.94 -0.47 5.34
CA HIS A 279 3.40 -1.66 4.69
C HIS A 279 1.99 -1.42 4.11
N GLY A 280 1.42 -2.42 3.42
CA GLY A 280 0.09 -2.36 2.79
C GLY A 280 0.12 -2.51 1.27
N GLY A 281 1.30 -2.40 0.66
CA GLY A 281 1.58 -2.60 -0.76
C GLY A 281 1.99 -4.04 -1.10
N GLU A 282 2.74 -4.16 -2.21
CA GLU A 282 3.15 -5.42 -2.84
C GLU A 282 4.66 -5.51 -3.09
N THR A 283 5.46 -4.60 -2.52
CA THR A 283 6.91 -4.63 -2.72
C THR A 283 7.54 -5.87 -2.06
N GLU A 284 8.71 -6.32 -2.57
CA GLU A 284 9.44 -7.46 -2.02
C GLU A 284 9.67 -7.33 -0.50
N ASP A 285 9.96 -6.11 -0.02
CA ASP A 285 10.17 -5.82 1.39
C ASP A 285 8.91 -6.01 2.24
N GLU A 286 7.73 -5.77 1.68
CA GLU A 286 6.42 -5.88 2.35
C GLU A 286 5.84 -7.30 2.28
N VAL A 287 6.10 -8.05 1.21
CA VAL A 287 5.53 -9.41 1.02
C VAL A 287 6.38 -10.52 1.61
N GLU A 288 7.69 -10.31 1.81
CA GLU A 288 8.61 -11.32 2.36
C GLU A 288 8.50 -11.46 3.89
N ALA A 289 7.62 -12.37 4.33
CA ALA A 289 7.40 -12.73 5.72
C ALA A 289 8.07 -14.08 6.11
N VAL A 290 7.88 -14.49 7.36
CA VAL A 290 8.47 -15.70 7.96
C VAL A 290 7.42 -16.78 8.20
N LEU A 291 7.78 -18.04 7.92
CA LEU A 291 7.12 -19.21 8.50
C LEU A 291 8.19 -20.16 9.06
N PHE A 292 8.07 -20.47 10.34
CA PHE A 292 8.93 -21.40 11.04
C PHE A 292 8.09 -22.47 11.73
N LEU A 293 8.38 -23.73 11.42
CA LEU A 293 7.70 -24.90 11.96
C LEU A 293 8.68 -25.70 12.81
N HIS A 294 8.26 -26.06 14.02
CA HIS A 294 9.09 -26.83 14.93
C HIS A 294 8.27 -27.83 15.78
N ALA A 295 8.80 -29.03 15.97
CA ALA A 295 8.26 -30.02 16.90
C ALA A 295 9.36 -30.93 17.49
N LYS A 296 9.10 -31.51 18.67
CA LYS A 296 10.03 -32.46 19.31
C LYS A 296 10.12 -33.83 18.63
N LYS A 297 9.10 -34.21 17.87
CA LYS A 297 9.12 -35.40 17.02
C LYS A 297 9.35 -35.02 15.55
N PRO A 298 10.01 -35.88 14.77
CA PRO A 298 10.17 -35.67 13.34
C PRO A 298 8.82 -35.74 12.61
N PHE A 299 8.57 -34.80 11.71
CA PHE A 299 7.37 -34.78 10.87
C PHE A 299 7.59 -34.16 9.50
N LEU A 300 8.74 -33.50 9.29
CA LEU A 300 9.12 -32.82 8.06
C LEU A 300 9.97 -33.74 7.17
N SER A 301 10.06 -33.39 5.88
CA SER A 301 10.97 -34.06 4.93
C SER A 301 12.41 -33.57 5.08
N ALA A 302 13.36 -34.49 5.25
CA ALA A 302 14.78 -34.18 5.42
C ALA A 302 15.45 -33.64 4.14
N GLU A 303 15.05 -34.14 2.95
CA GLU A 303 15.78 -33.93 1.69
C GLU A 303 15.70 -32.47 1.18
N SER A 304 14.62 -31.74 1.46
CA SER A 304 14.42 -30.35 1.01
C SER A 304 15.04 -29.30 1.94
N ASN A 305 15.14 -29.58 3.24
CA ASN A 305 15.56 -28.60 4.25
C ASN A 305 17.09 -28.49 4.43
N MET A 306 17.87 -29.56 4.14
CA MET A 306 19.32 -29.52 4.35
C MET A 306 20.07 -28.64 3.33
N THR A 307 19.68 -28.67 2.06
CA THR A 307 20.37 -27.93 0.99
C THR A 307 20.20 -26.41 1.11
N ALA A 308 19.05 -25.95 1.61
CA ALA A 308 18.69 -24.55 1.76
C ALA A 308 19.54 -23.81 2.82
N MET A 309 19.74 -24.46 3.99
CA MET A 309 20.39 -23.83 5.14
C MET A 309 21.93 -23.94 5.08
N GLU A 310 22.48 -25.06 4.58
CA GLU A 310 23.93 -25.25 4.44
C GLU A 310 24.57 -24.22 3.50
N HIS A 311 23.86 -23.82 2.45
CA HIS A 311 24.38 -22.87 1.45
C HIS A 311 23.91 -21.43 1.65
N ARG A 312 23.01 -21.14 2.61
CA ARG A 312 22.44 -19.80 2.89
C ARG A 312 21.98 -19.00 1.67
N ARG A 313 21.61 -19.69 0.58
CA ARG A 313 21.41 -19.05 -0.74
C ARG A 313 20.03 -19.28 -1.33
N SER A 314 19.27 -20.27 -0.85
CA SER A 314 17.95 -20.60 -1.41
C SER A 314 17.05 -21.22 -0.35
N PHE A 315 16.36 -20.39 0.43
CA PHE A 315 15.29 -20.85 1.32
C PHE A 315 14.03 -21.20 0.50
N PRO A 316 13.29 -22.28 0.82
CA PRO A 316 12.05 -22.58 0.15
C PRO A 316 11.02 -21.49 0.41
N THR A 317 10.19 -21.24 -0.61
CA THR A 317 9.18 -20.18 -0.60
C THR A 317 7.80 -20.80 -0.70
N VAL A 318 6.91 -20.40 0.20
CA VAL A 318 5.52 -20.85 0.29
C VAL A 318 4.58 -19.65 0.39
N ALA A 319 3.35 -19.77 -0.13
CA ALA A 319 2.36 -18.70 0.00
C ALA A 319 1.65 -18.77 1.36
N GLN A 320 1.17 -17.64 1.86
CA GLN A 320 0.46 -17.59 3.13
C GLN A 320 -0.78 -18.49 3.21
N VAL A 321 -1.54 -18.52 2.13
CA VAL A 321 -2.74 -19.35 2.01
C VAL A 321 -2.46 -20.86 2.11
N ASP A 322 -1.22 -21.31 1.83
CA ASP A 322 -0.80 -22.71 1.89
C ASP A 322 -0.71 -23.23 3.34
N LEU A 323 -0.62 -22.33 4.33
CA LEU A 323 -0.64 -22.70 5.75
C LEU A 323 -1.98 -23.31 6.16
N VAL A 324 -3.09 -22.84 5.60
CA VAL A 324 -4.44 -23.20 6.04
C VAL A 324 -4.77 -24.68 5.85
N PRO A 325 -4.67 -25.25 4.64
CA PRO A 325 -4.91 -26.68 4.45
C PRO A 325 -3.85 -27.53 5.18
N THR A 326 -2.61 -27.05 5.26
CA THR A 326 -1.53 -27.72 6.01
C THR A 326 -1.92 -27.87 7.48
N LEU A 327 -2.24 -26.77 8.16
CA LEU A 327 -2.54 -26.76 9.58
C LEU A 327 -3.85 -27.50 9.89
N ALA A 328 -4.85 -27.38 9.02
CA ALA A 328 -6.09 -28.14 9.15
C ALA A 328 -5.82 -29.65 9.23
N LEU A 329 -5.09 -30.20 8.26
CA LEU A 329 -4.82 -31.64 8.21
C LEU A 329 -3.83 -32.10 9.29
N LEU A 330 -2.89 -31.25 9.72
CA LEU A 330 -1.99 -31.58 10.83
C LEU A 330 -2.72 -31.72 12.18
N LEU A 331 -3.87 -31.06 12.34
CA LEU A 331 -4.68 -31.02 13.57
C LEU A 331 -6.01 -31.80 13.49
N ASP A 332 -6.23 -32.55 12.40
CA ASP A 332 -7.50 -33.24 12.08
C ASP A 332 -8.72 -32.31 12.09
N LEU A 333 -8.62 -31.23 11.32
CA LEU A 333 -9.71 -30.30 11.04
C LEU A 333 -10.13 -30.43 9.57
N PRO A 334 -11.41 -30.18 9.25
CA PRO A 334 -11.81 -29.91 7.88
C PRO A 334 -11.02 -28.72 7.32
N ILE A 335 -10.52 -28.85 6.08
CA ILE A 335 -9.94 -27.69 5.38
C ILE A 335 -11.09 -26.70 5.15
N PRO A 336 -10.97 -25.42 5.54
CA PRO A 336 -12.00 -24.42 5.33
C PRO A 336 -12.53 -24.42 3.89
N TYR A 337 -13.85 -24.30 3.74
CA TYR A 337 -14.53 -24.50 2.46
C TYR A 337 -13.96 -23.66 1.31
N SER A 338 -13.67 -22.38 1.58
CA SER A 338 -13.17 -21.40 0.60
C SER A 338 -11.64 -21.36 0.48
N SER A 339 -10.92 -22.30 1.09
CA SER A 339 -9.46 -22.35 1.02
C SER A 339 -9.01 -22.70 -0.40
N LEU A 340 -7.99 -21.97 -0.88
CA LEU A 340 -7.31 -22.17 -2.16
C LEU A 340 -5.85 -22.57 -1.99
N GLY A 341 -5.39 -22.68 -0.74
CA GLY A 341 -4.03 -23.09 -0.44
C GLY A 341 -3.71 -24.49 -0.95
N SER A 342 -2.44 -24.69 -1.26
CA SER A 342 -1.83 -26.01 -1.43
C SER A 342 -1.23 -26.49 -0.11
N LEU A 343 -1.08 -27.79 0.09
CA LEU A 343 -0.27 -28.31 1.18
C LEU A 343 1.20 -27.86 1.04
N ILE A 344 1.83 -27.56 2.18
CA ILE A 344 3.27 -27.32 2.27
C ILE A 344 3.97 -28.69 2.20
N PRO A 345 4.68 -29.03 1.11
CA PRO A 345 5.19 -30.39 0.89
C PRO A 345 6.13 -30.86 2.01
N GLU A 346 6.90 -29.95 2.60
CA GLU A 346 7.82 -30.23 3.69
C GLU A 346 7.12 -30.85 4.89
N ALA A 347 5.87 -30.46 5.20
CA ALA A 347 5.09 -30.99 6.34
C ALA A 347 4.48 -32.39 6.09
N PHE A 348 4.54 -32.88 4.85
CA PHE A 348 3.99 -34.17 4.44
C PHE A 348 5.05 -34.95 3.65
N PRO A 349 5.96 -35.68 4.32
CA PRO A 349 7.10 -36.35 3.69
C PRO A 349 6.74 -37.25 2.50
N GLY A 350 5.57 -37.89 2.52
CA GLY A 350 5.05 -38.69 1.40
C GLY A 350 4.90 -37.92 0.09
N LEU A 351 4.77 -36.59 0.11
CA LEU A 351 4.70 -35.76 -1.11
C LEU A 351 6.07 -35.56 -1.76
N THR A 352 7.14 -35.73 -0.98
CA THR A 352 8.53 -35.58 -1.43
C THR A 352 9.25 -36.91 -1.59
N ALA A 353 8.69 -38.00 -1.05
CA ALA A 353 9.29 -39.31 -1.08
C ALA A 353 9.38 -39.85 -2.52
N LYS A 354 10.52 -40.50 -2.84
CA LYS A 354 10.70 -41.18 -4.13
C LYS A 354 9.69 -42.30 -4.34
N HIS A 355 9.30 -42.98 -3.26
CA HIS A 355 8.33 -44.07 -3.26
C HIS A 355 7.28 -43.81 -2.17
N ALA A 356 6.28 -42.99 -2.49
CA ALA A 356 5.17 -42.71 -1.58
C ALA A 356 4.13 -43.83 -1.62
N LYS A 357 3.63 -44.22 -0.44
CA LYS A 357 2.44 -45.10 -0.39
C LYS A 357 1.19 -44.26 -0.67
N PRO A 358 0.13 -44.82 -1.30
CA PRO A 358 -1.10 -44.07 -1.55
C PRO A 358 -1.71 -43.42 -0.28
N GLN A 359 -1.60 -44.08 0.88
CA GLN A 359 -2.04 -43.56 2.17
C GLN A 359 -1.35 -42.24 2.58
N GLU A 360 -0.09 -42.07 2.17
CA GLU A 360 0.71 -40.86 2.45
C GLU A 360 0.35 -39.70 1.50
N LEU A 361 -0.32 -40.00 0.38
CA LEU A 361 -0.81 -39.03 -0.61
C LEU A 361 -2.27 -38.61 -0.36
N LEU A 362 -3.01 -39.33 0.48
CA LEU A 362 -4.38 -38.98 0.88
C LEU A 362 -4.55 -37.49 1.30
N PRO A 363 -3.67 -36.85 2.09
CA PRO A 363 -3.87 -35.45 2.44
C PRO A 363 -3.90 -34.52 1.21
N LEU A 364 -3.04 -34.78 0.22
CA LEU A 364 -3.06 -34.01 -1.04
C LEU A 364 -4.35 -34.25 -1.81
N TRP A 365 -4.85 -35.49 -1.83
CA TRP A 365 -6.11 -35.80 -2.49
C TRP A 365 -7.33 -35.15 -1.83
N LEU A 366 -7.34 -35.03 -0.49
CA LEU A 366 -8.36 -34.28 0.23
C LEU A 366 -8.32 -32.78 -0.11
N ASN A 367 -7.11 -32.19 -0.18
CA ASN A 367 -6.93 -30.78 -0.55
C ASN A 367 -7.40 -30.49 -1.99
N VAL A 368 -7.02 -31.33 -2.96
CA VAL A 368 -7.47 -31.21 -4.36
C VAL A 368 -8.99 -31.26 -4.46
N GLN A 369 -9.64 -32.20 -3.77
CA GLN A 369 -11.09 -32.36 -3.84
C GLN A 369 -11.83 -31.21 -3.14
N GLN A 370 -11.32 -30.70 -2.02
CA GLN A 370 -11.89 -29.52 -1.38
C GLN A 370 -11.80 -28.29 -2.30
N VAL A 371 -10.65 -28.04 -2.92
CA VAL A 371 -10.49 -26.91 -3.86
C VAL A 371 -11.38 -27.08 -5.09
N ALA A 372 -11.43 -28.29 -5.67
CA ALA A 372 -12.30 -28.56 -6.82
C ALA A 372 -13.79 -28.37 -6.48
N ARG A 373 -14.21 -28.78 -5.27
CA ARG A 373 -15.58 -28.54 -4.77
C ARG A 373 -15.90 -27.05 -4.68
N TYR A 374 -15.00 -26.27 -4.08
CA TYR A 374 -15.16 -24.82 -3.97
C TYR A 374 -15.26 -24.17 -5.36
N LEU A 375 -14.31 -24.46 -6.25
CA LEU A 375 -14.29 -23.91 -7.61
C LEU A 375 -15.50 -24.31 -8.45
N GLY A 376 -16.18 -25.43 -8.12
CA GLY A 376 -17.42 -25.83 -8.76
C GLY A 376 -18.62 -24.95 -8.43
N GLN A 377 -18.63 -24.28 -7.27
CA GLN A 377 -19.67 -23.32 -6.89
C GLN A 377 -19.36 -21.89 -7.35
N VAL A 378 -18.12 -21.63 -7.72
CA VAL A 378 -17.67 -20.30 -8.15
C VAL A 378 -18.13 -20.04 -9.60
N PRO A 379 -18.97 -19.02 -9.85
CA PRO A 379 -19.49 -18.75 -11.19
C PRO A 379 -18.38 -18.43 -12.20
N ASN A 380 -18.48 -18.96 -13.42
CA ASN A 380 -17.56 -18.68 -14.53
C ASN A 380 -16.08 -19.02 -14.25
N SER A 381 -15.80 -20.03 -13.43
CA SER A 381 -14.42 -20.49 -13.19
C SER A 381 -13.76 -20.97 -14.49
N PRO A 382 -12.64 -20.37 -14.93
CA PRO A 382 -11.99 -20.69 -16.21
C PRO A 382 -11.25 -22.04 -16.18
N LEU A 383 -11.13 -22.67 -15.01
CA LEU A 383 -10.31 -23.86 -14.81
C LEU A 383 -11.01 -25.18 -15.11
N HIS A 384 -12.33 -25.15 -15.40
CA HIS A 384 -13.14 -26.36 -15.61
C HIS A 384 -12.78 -27.47 -14.59
N PRO A 385 -12.94 -27.20 -13.28
CA PRO A 385 -12.36 -28.03 -12.21
C PRO A 385 -12.82 -29.50 -12.29
N GLU A 386 -14.02 -29.77 -12.81
CA GLU A 386 -14.54 -31.12 -13.01
C GLU A 386 -13.68 -31.96 -13.96
N GLN A 387 -13.20 -31.39 -15.07
CA GLN A 387 -12.39 -32.11 -16.06
C GLN A 387 -11.00 -32.45 -15.48
N ARG A 388 -10.33 -31.46 -14.88
CA ARG A 388 -9.03 -31.67 -14.23
C ARG A 388 -9.15 -32.68 -13.09
N LEU A 389 -10.26 -32.65 -12.34
CA LEU A 389 -10.52 -33.61 -11.28
C LEU A 389 -10.70 -35.03 -11.84
N GLN A 390 -11.34 -35.22 -13.00
CA GLN A 390 -11.46 -36.54 -13.64
C GLN A 390 -10.09 -37.11 -14.05
N GLU A 391 -9.20 -36.29 -14.59
CA GLU A 391 -7.83 -36.70 -14.93
C GLU A 391 -7.06 -37.15 -13.68
N LEU A 392 -7.15 -36.37 -12.60
CA LEU A 392 -6.51 -36.71 -11.33
C LEU A 392 -7.11 -37.96 -10.67
N ARG A 393 -8.42 -38.22 -10.83
CA ARG A 393 -9.06 -39.48 -10.38
C ARG A 393 -8.48 -40.70 -11.07
N GLN A 394 -8.25 -40.63 -12.38
CA GLN A 394 -7.64 -41.73 -13.14
C GLN A 394 -6.22 -42.03 -12.66
N LEU A 395 -5.42 -40.98 -12.40
CA LEU A 395 -4.08 -41.14 -11.84
C LEU A 395 -4.13 -41.70 -10.41
N TRP A 396 -5.09 -41.26 -9.59
CA TRP A 396 -5.30 -41.79 -8.25
C TRP A 396 -5.64 -43.29 -8.26
N ASP A 397 -6.52 -43.72 -9.14
CA ASP A 397 -6.89 -45.13 -9.30
C ASP A 397 -5.68 -45.98 -9.73
N GLN A 398 -4.84 -45.46 -10.64
CA GLN A 398 -3.58 -46.12 -11.03
C GLN A 398 -2.59 -46.24 -9.86
N CYS A 399 -2.57 -45.29 -8.93
CA CYS A 399 -1.75 -45.37 -7.72
C CYS A 399 -2.21 -46.49 -6.78
N LEU A 400 -3.52 -46.77 -6.73
CA LEU A 400 -4.11 -47.80 -5.87
C LEU A 400 -4.02 -49.21 -6.48
N ASP A 401 -4.25 -49.35 -7.78
CA ASP A 401 -4.55 -50.64 -8.40
C ASP A 401 -3.34 -51.36 -9.02
N ASN A 402 -2.19 -50.69 -9.26
CA ASN A 402 -1.16 -51.23 -10.17
C ASN A 402 0.32 -51.06 -9.71
N PRO A 403 0.90 -52.01 -8.94
CA PRO A 403 2.21 -51.86 -8.28
C PRO A 403 3.44 -51.61 -9.19
N PRO A 404 3.60 -52.19 -10.40
CA PRO A 404 4.78 -51.93 -11.23
C PRO A 404 4.74 -50.60 -12.00
N SER A 405 3.56 -50.01 -12.23
CA SER A 405 3.39 -48.65 -12.79
C SER A 405 3.12 -47.57 -11.73
N ALA A 406 2.98 -47.99 -10.46
CA ALA A 406 2.57 -47.12 -9.36
C ALA A 406 3.53 -45.94 -9.14
N GLU A 407 4.84 -46.12 -9.33
CA GLU A 407 5.81 -45.04 -9.11
C GLU A 407 5.63 -43.88 -10.11
N ALA A 408 5.49 -44.19 -11.40
CA ALA A 408 5.24 -43.19 -12.42
C ALA A 408 3.88 -42.50 -12.24
N ALA A 409 2.85 -43.28 -11.90
CA ALA A 409 1.51 -42.77 -11.61
C ALA A 409 1.50 -41.87 -10.36
N THR A 410 2.20 -42.26 -9.29
CA THR A 410 2.34 -41.49 -8.03
C THR A 410 2.99 -40.13 -8.32
N LYS A 411 4.10 -40.13 -9.06
CA LYS A 411 4.79 -38.89 -9.44
C LYS A 411 3.93 -38.00 -10.34
N ALA A 412 3.22 -38.59 -11.29
CA ALA A 412 2.28 -37.86 -12.16
C ALA A 412 1.10 -37.27 -11.36
N PHE A 413 0.56 -38.03 -10.41
CA PHE A 413 -0.53 -37.59 -9.53
C PHE A 413 -0.10 -36.42 -8.64
N VAL A 414 1.06 -36.53 -7.97
CA VAL A 414 1.58 -35.45 -7.12
C VAL A 414 1.82 -34.19 -7.94
N ASN A 415 2.55 -34.29 -9.05
CA ASN A 415 2.81 -33.15 -9.92
C ASN A 415 1.53 -32.54 -10.49
N GLY A 416 0.61 -33.36 -10.99
CA GLY A 416 -0.67 -32.91 -11.54
C GLY A 416 -1.54 -32.20 -10.50
N SER A 417 -1.56 -32.72 -9.27
CA SER A 417 -2.29 -32.14 -8.14
C SER A 417 -1.71 -30.80 -7.71
N LEU A 418 -0.40 -30.69 -7.55
CA LEU A 418 0.28 -29.44 -7.20
C LEU A 418 0.10 -28.38 -8.31
N VAL A 419 0.15 -28.79 -9.58
CA VAL A 419 -0.13 -27.91 -10.72
C VAL A 419 -1.60 -27.46 -10.70
N PHE A 420 -2.56 -28.35 -10.45
CA PHE A 420 -3.97 -27.97 -10.33
C PHE A 420 -4.20 -26.96 -9.21
N LEU A 421 -3.63 -27.16 -8.03
CA LEU A 421 -3.75 -26.23 -6.89
C LEU A 421 -3.08 -24.88 -7.18
N LYS A 422 -1.92 -24.90 -7.86
CA LYS A 422 -1.24 -23.68 -8.29
C LYS A 422 -2.03 -22.92 -9.35
N ASP A 423 -2.60 -23.63 -10.33
CA ASP A 423 -3.48 -23.08 -11.36
C ASP A 423 -4.75 -22.49 -10.72
N ALA A 424 -5.33 -23.19 -9.74
CA ALA A 424 -6.44 -22.72 -8.92
C ALA A 424 -6.12 -21.37 -8.28
N ARG A 425 -4.97 -21.25 -7.63
CA ARG A 425 -4.47 -20.01 -7.00
C ARG A 425 -3.99 -18.94 -7.99
N HIS A 426 -3.60 -19.28 -9.22
CA HIS A 426 -3.32 -18.27 -10.25
C HIS A 426 -4.60 -17.75 -10.89
N ALA A 427 -5.52 -18.62 -11.33
CA ALA A 427 -6.79 -18.19 -11.91
C ALA A 427 -7.58 -17.35 -10.91
N ALA A 428 -7.52 -17.73 -9.66
CA ALA A 428 -7.86 -16.94 -8.50
C ALA A 428 -7.36 -15.48 -8.47
N HIS A 429 -6.06 -15.29 -8.67
CA HIS A 429 -5.35 -14.03 -8.57
C HIS A 429 -5.48 -13.20 -9.86
N GLU A 430 -5.55 -13.86 -11.00
CA GLU A 430 -5.58 -13.27 -12.35
C GLU A 430 -7.02 -13.05 -12.86
N ALA A 431 -7.94 -13.95 -12.52
CA ALA A 431 -9.30 -13.91 -13.01
C ALA A 431 -10.19 -13.09 -12.09
N ARG A 432 -11.04 -12.28 -12.73
CA ARG A 432 -12.17 -11.49 -12.21
C ARG A 432 -13.25 -12.32 -11.49
N VAL A 433 -12.92 -13.50 -11.02
CA VAL A 433 -13.80 -14.51 -10.45
C VAL A 433 -14.23 -14.13 -9.03
N TRP A 434 -13.39 -13.39 -8.27
CA TRP A 434 -13.73 -12.96 -6.91
C TRP A 434 -13.93 -11.47 -6.72
N ALA A 435 -13.58 -10.68 -7.71
CA ALA A 435 -13.78 -9.25 -7.67
C ALA A 435 -14.61 -8.90 -8.92
N THR A 436 -15.94 -8.86 -8.75
CA THR A 436 -16.86 -8.51 -9.84
C THR A 436 -17.30 -7.07 -9.67
N PHE A 437 -17.16 -6.32 -10.75
CA PHE A 437 -17.71 -4.97 -10.86
C PHE A 437 -19.22 -5.05 -11.10
N ASP A 438 -20.01 -4.23 -10.41
CA ASP A 438 -21.43 -4.05 -10.74
C ASP A 438 -21.52 -3.10 -11.94
N ILE A 439 -21.38 -3.70 -13.13
CA ILE A 439 -21.37 -3.02 -14.42
C ILE A 439 -22.62 -2.13 -14.63
N PRO A 440 -23.85 -2.58 -14.31
CA PRO A 440 -25.03 -1.71 -14.36
C PRO A 440 -24.92 -0.45 -13.49
N ARG A 441 -24.47 -0.57 -12.22
CA ARG A 441 -24.28 0.59 -11.34
C ARG A 441 -23.19 1.51 -11.86
N MET A 442 -22.09 0.96 -12.35
CA MET A 442 -21.00 1.75 -12.95
C MET A 442 -21.48 2.55 -14.17
N TYR A 443 -22.12 1.92 -15.15
CA TYR A 443 -22.60 2.64 -16.34
C TYR A 443 -23.67 3.68 -16.00
N THR A 444 -24.59 3.35 -15.08
CA THR A 444 -25.63 4.29 -14.64
C THR A 444 -25.00 5.47 -13.90
N GLY A 445 -24.06 5.20 -12.99
CA GLY A 445 -23.33 6.22 -12.24
C GLY A 445 -22.52 7.14 -13.15
N LEU A 446 -21.78 6.56 -14.10
CA LEU A 446 -21.03 7.32 -15.10
C LEU A 446 -21.95 8.19 -15.97
N ALA A 447 -23.04 7.63 -16.49
CA ALA A 447 -24.00 8.38 -17.30
C ALA A 447 -24.61 9.55 -16.51
N MET A 448 -24.98 9.33 -15.25
CA MET A 448 -25.47 10.39 -14.36
C MET A 448 -24.41 11.47 -14.12
N ALA A 449 -23.16 11.07 -13.90
CA ALA A 449 -22.09 11.98 -13.59
C ALA A 449 -21.69 12.85 -14.80
N VAL A 450 -21.64 12.27 -16.00
CA VAL A 450 -21.47 12.98 -17.28
C VAL A 450 -22.66 13.90 -17.52
N LEU A 451 -23.90 13.42 -17.36
CA LEU A 451 -25.09 14.24 -17.54
C LEU A 451 -25.12 15.43 -16.58
N GLY A 452 -24.83 15.22 -15.30
CA GLY A 452 -24.75 16.28 -14.29
C GLY A 452 -23.68 17.30 -14.62
N SER A 453 -22.51 16.85 -15.09
CA SER A 453 -21.41 17.72 -15.52
C SER A 453 -21.76 18.54 -16.76
N LEU A 454 -22.37 17.92 -17.77
CA LEU A 454 -22.86 18.61 -18.96
C LEU A 454 -23.96 19.63 -18.62
N LEU A 455 -24.85 19.30 -17.68
CA LEU A 455 -25.90 20.20 -17.21
C LEU A 455 -25.29 21.40 -16.45
N LEU A 456 -24.27 21.16 -15.62
CA LEU A 456 -23.52 22.22 -14.94
C LEU A 456 -22.85 23.15 -15.96
N VAL A 457 -22.14 22.59 -16.95
CA VAL A 457 -21.51 23.35 -18.04
C VAL A 457 -22.57 24.16 -18.80
N TYR A 458 -23.67 23.55 -19.22
CA TYR A 458 -24.76 24.23 -19.93
C TYR A 458 -25.37 25.38 -19.11
N LEU A 459 -25.63 25.17 -17.82
CA LEU A 459 -26.20 26.19 -16.92
C LEU A 459 -25.22 27.33 -16.59
N CYS A 460 -23.91 27.08 -16.67
CA CYS A 460 -22.87 28.10 -16.58
C CYS A 460 -22.72 28.87 -17.90
N CYS A 461 -22.71 28.19 -19.04
CA CYS A 461 -22.54 28.80 -20.37
C CYS A 461 -23.74 29.63 -20.83
N LYS A 462 -24.97 29.28 -20.42
CA LYS A 462 -26.20 30.00 -20.79
C LYS A 462 -26.23 31.47 -20.32
N GLU A 463 -25.30 31.88 -19.45
CA GLU A 463 -25.12 33.28 -19.03
C GLU A 463 -24.44 34.15 -20.11
N HIS A 464 -23.81 33.52 -21.10
CA HIS A 464 -23.16 34.18 -22.23
C HIS A 464 -23.92 33.90 -23.52
N GLU A 465 -24.73 34.85 -23.99
CA GLU A 465 -25.40 34.79 -25.30
C GLU A 465 -24.42 34.79 -26.49
N GLU A 466 -23.12 35.01 -26.29
CA GLU A 466 -22.16 35.26 -27.39
C GLU A 466 -21.23 34.08 -27.76
N THR A 467 -21.19 32.96 -27.01
CA THR A 467 -20.30 31.83 -27.36
C THR A 467 -21.00 30.49 -27.27
N GLY A 468 -21.24 29.84 -28.43
CA GLY A 468 -21.82 28.50 -28.48
C GLY A 468 -20.81 27.42 -28.10
N VAL A 469 -21.29 26.24 -27.67
CA VAL A 469 -20.45 25.05 -27.43
C VAL A 469 -19.61 24.68 -28.67
N LEU A 470 -20.12 24.99 -29.88
CA LEU A 470 -19.40 24.78 -31.14
C LEU A 470 -18.16 25.68 -31.30
N ASP A 471 -18.08 26.81 -30.61
CA ASP A 471 -16.94 27.72 -30.70
C ASP A 471 -15.79 27.28 -29.78
N ILE A 472 -16.10 26.47 -28.75
CA ILE A 472 -15.10 25.77 -27.91
C ILE A 472 -14.30 24.78 -28.76
N LEU A 473 -14.97 24.02 -29.63
CA LEU A 473 -14.34 23.06 -30.55
C LEU A 473 -13.46 23.72 -31.62
N LYS A 474 -13.69 25.01 -31.92
CA LYS A 474 -12.89 25.79 -32.88
C LYS A 474 -11.71 26.51 -32.23
N SER A 475 -11.67 26.58 -30.90
CA SER A 475 -10.57 27.18 -30.14
C SER A 475 -9.38 26.21 -30.02
N PRO A 476 -8.14 26.69 -29.79
CA PRO A 476 -6.98 25.82 -29.54
C PRO A 476 -7.12 24.96 -28.28
N THR A 477 -8.11 25.27 -27.43
CA THR A 477 -8.38 24.57 -26.16
C THR A 477 -9.27 23.34 -26.37
N GLY A 478 -10.08 23.31 -27.44
CA GLY A 478 -10.95 22.20 -27.81
C GLY A 478 -10.22 20.85 -27.93
N PRO A 479 -9.14 20.73 -28.73
CA PRO A 479 -8.35 19.50 -28.82
C PRO A 479 -7.74 19.08 -27.49
N CYS A 480 -7.29 20.03 -26.66
CA CYS A 480 -6.73 19.72 -25.34
C CYS A 480 -7.80 19.21 -24.36
N VAL A 481 -9.02 19.79 -24.38
CA VAL A 481 -10.16 19.28 -23.61
C VAL A 481 -10.51 17.87 -24.05
N VAL A 482 -10.58 17.62 -25.36
CA VAL A 482 -10.85 16.27 -25.89
C VAL A 482 -9.75 15.29 -25.46
N CYS A 483 -8.47 15.66 -25.60
CA CYS A 483 -7.36 14.82 -25.13
C CYS A 483 -7.39 14.59 -23.62
N TRP A 484 -7.70 15.61 -22.81
CA TRP A 484 -7.82 15.49 -21.35
C TRP A 484 -8.98 14.57 -20.93
N LEU A 485 -10.10 14.62 -21.66
CA LEU A 485 -11.25 13.74 -21.44
C LEU A 485 -11.00 12.32 -21.94
N LEU A 486 -10.22 12.15 -23.00
CA LEU A 486 -9.94 10.86 -23.63
C LEU A 486 -8.70 10.14 -23.07
N MET A 487 -7.74 10.85 -22.49
CA MET A 487 -6.51 10.25 -21.94
C MET A 487 -6.74 9.17 -20.87
N PRO A 488 -7.79 9.22 -20.01
CA PRO A 488 -8.05 8.13 -19.07
C PRO A 488 -8.50 6.84 -19.75
N PHE A 489 -8.90 6.90 -21.02
CA PHE A 489 -9.24 5.75 -21.86
C PHE A 489 -8.05 5.23 -22.65
N SER A 490 -6.83 5.67 -22.33
CA SER A 490 -5.63 5.09 -22.90
C SER A 490 -4.69 4.56 -21.84
N ASN A 491 -4.48 3.27 -21.96
CA ASN A 491 -3.64 2.40 -21.17
C ASN A 491 -2.16 2.79 -21.06
N SER A 492 -1.58 3.43 -22.09
CA SER A 492 -0.23 4.02 -22.01
C SER A 492 -0.22 5.35 -21.24
N PHE A 493 -1.39 6.01 -21.16
CA PHE A 493 -1.58 7.30 -20.51
C PHE A 493 -1.92 7.15 -19.03
N ALA A 494 -2.60 6.08 -18.59
CA ALA A 494 -2.84 5.82 -17.17
C ALA A 494 -1.53 5.59 -16.39
N VAL A 495 -0.60 4.84 -16.99
CA VAL A 495 0.70 4.56 -16.38
C VAL A 495 1.58 5.82 -16.41
N ALA A 496 1.61 6.53 -17.55
CA ALA A 496 2.38 7.77 -17.73
C ALA A 496 1.59 9.06 -17.43
N GLU A 497 0.56 9.02 -16.56
CA GLU A 497 -0.44 10.08 -16.42
C GLU A 497 0.20 11.42 -16.04
N HIS A 498 1.10 11.41 -15.07
CA HIS A 498 1.87 12.57 -14.65
C HIS A 498 2.64 13.25 -15.81
N MET A 499 3.23 12.46 -16.73
CA MET A 499 3.94 12.98 -17.90
C MET A 499 2.96 13.58 -18.91
N VAL A 500 1.87 12.87 -19.18
CA VAL A 500 0.82 13.30 -20.11
C VAL A 500 0.23 14.62 -19.67
N VAL A 501 -0.22 14.71 -18.42
CA VAL A 501 -0.81 15.93 -17.85
C VAL A 501 0.18 17.09 -17.97
N LEU A 502 1.48 16.84 -17.74
CA LEU A 502 2.52 17.86 -17.88
C LEU A 502 2.67 18.34 -19.33
N TYR A 503 2.77 17.42 -20.29
CA TYR A 503 2.89 17.77 -21.70
C TYR A 503 1.62 18.46 -22.23
N LEU A 504 0.44 18.00 -21.79
CA LEU A 504 -0.83 18.59 -22.17
C LEU A 504 -0.97 20.02 -21.64
N PHE A 505 -0.59 20.24 -20.38
CA PHE A 505 -0.54 21.59 -19.78
C PHE A 505 0.40 22.52 -20.55
N GLN A 506 1.63 22.07 -20.82
CA GLN A 506 2.62 22.90 -21.51
C GLN A 506 2.23 23.19 -22.96
N THR A 507 1.61 22.21 -23.64
CA THR A 507 1.10 22.37 -25.01
C THR A 507 -0.06 23.35 -25.04
N LEU A 508 -1.01 23.24 -24.11
CA LEU A 508 -2.13 24.17 -23.97
C LEU A 508 -1.66 25.60 -23.67
N LEU A 509 -0.68 25.74 -22.79
CA LEU A 509 -0.09 27.05 -22.46
C LEU A 509 0.56 27.69 -23.68
N ALA A 510 1.39 26.93 -24.41
CA ALA A 510 2.07 27.39 -25.60
C ALA A 510 1.09 27.73 -26.74
N SER A 511 0.12 26.85 -27.01
CA SER A 511 -0.88 27.05 -28.06
C SER A 511 -1.73 28.27 -27.78
N SER A 512 -2.18 28.48 -26.54
CA SER A 512 -2.97 29.64 -26.13
C SER A 512 -2.22 30.97 -26.30
N ILE A 513 -0.89 30.98 -26.09
CA ILE A 513 -0.05 32.16 -26.32
C ILE A 513 0.18 32.39 -27.82
N LEU A 514 0.45 31.33 -28.60
CA LEU A 514 0.75 31.44 -30.04
C LEU A 514 -0.48 31.84 -30.86
N PHE A 515 -1.67 31.34 -30.51
CA PHE A 515 -2.91 31.58 -31.25
C PHE A 515 -3.40 33.04 -31.19
N LYS A 516 -2.88 33.82 -30.24
CA LYS A 516 -3.12 35.28 -30.17
C LYS A 516 -2.55 36.07 -31.34
N GLY A 517 -1.57 35.52 -32.07
CA GLY A 517 -0.83 36.26 -33.07
C GLY A 517 0.08 37.35 -32.46
N PRO A 518 0.61 38.29 -33.27
CA PRO A 518 1.53 39.31 -32.80
C PRO A 518 0.84 40.31 -31.85
N VAL A 519 1.26 40.33 -30.58
CA VAL A 519 0.77 41.28 -29.57
C VAL A 519 1.84 42.36 -29.33
N THR A 520 1.46 43.64 -29.42
CA THR A 520 2.35 44.77 -29.13
C THR A 520 2.39 45.03 -27.62
N LEU A 521 3.47 44.59 -26.98
CA LEU A 521 3.75 44.83 -25.57
C LEU A 521 4.94 45.79 -25.42
N SER A 522 4.98 46.56 -24.33
CA SER A 522 6.17 47.35 -23.99
C SER A 522 7.36 46.43 -23.70
N THR A 523 8.58 46.87 -23.98
CA THR A 523 9.82 46.10 -23.75
C THR A 523 10.00 45.62 -22.30
N SER A 524 9.43 46.34 -21.32
CA SER A 524 9.39 45.90 -19.92
C SER A 524 8.36 44.77 -19.71
N ARG A 525 7.15 44.89 -20.28
CA ARG A 525 6.10 43.87 -20.18
C ARG A 525 6.44 42.60 -20.95
N SER A 526 7.06 42.70 -22.12
CA SER A 526 7.51 41.52 -22.88
C SER A 526 8.57 40.70 -22.12
N ARG A 527 9.50 41.38 -21.44
CA ARG A 527 10.48 40.71 -20.56
C ARG A 527 9.82 40.08 -19.34
N ALA A 528 8.90 40.79 -18.69
CA ALA A 528 8.15 40.24 -17.55
C ALA A 528 7.29 39.04 -17.93
N LEU A 529 6.65 39.07 -19.11
CA LEU A 529 5.89 37.97 -19.68
C LEU A 529 6.77 36.75 -19.93
N ALA A 530 7.92 36.93 -20.60
CA ALA A 530 8.86 35.84 -20.88
C ALA A 530 9.38 35.20 -19.58
N LEU A 531 9.72 36.01 -18.58
CA LEU A 531 10.11 35.52 -17.25
C LEU A 531 8.97 34.77 -16.54
N CYS A 532 7.73 35.24 -16.68
CA CYS A 532 6.56 34.58 -16.09
C CYS A 532 6.31 33.21 -16.72
N VAL A 533 6.34 33.11 -18.06
CA VAL A 533 6.18 31.83 -18.77
C VAL A 533 7.33 30.88 -18.43
N ALA A 534 8.57 31.35 -18.44
CA ALA A 534 9.72 30.55 -18.04
C ALA A 534 9.60 30.07 -16.58
N GLY A 535 9.08 30.91 -15.68
CA GLY A 535 8.81 30.56 -14.29
C GLY A 535 7.77 29.45 -14.14
N ILE A 536 6.65 29.52 -14.86
CA ILE A 536 5.60 28.48 -14.86
C ILE A 536 6.17 27.14 -15.37
N LEU A 537 6.91 27.17 -16.48
CA LEU A 537 7.53 25.97 -17.05
C LEU A 537 8.60 25.38 -16.13
N ALA A 538 9.42 26.23 -15.51
CA ALA A 538 10.43 25.79 -14.55
C ALA A 538 9.79 25.17 -13.30
N ALA A 539 8.74 25.80 -12.75
CA ALA A 539 8.05 25.30 -11.56
C ALA A 539 7.43 23.91 -11.80
N THR A 540 6.72 23.73 -12.93
CA THR A 540 6.11 22.43 -13.30
C THR A 540 7.13 21.36 -13.68
N ARG A 541 8.33 21.74 -14.14
CA ARG A 541 9.43 20.79 -14.40
C ARG A 541 10.21 20.43 -13.14
N LEU A 542 10.37 21.37 -12.20
CA LEU A 542 11.01 21.10 -10.90
C LEU A 542 10.12 20.24 -9.99
N SER A 543 8.79 20.39 -10.05
CA SER A 543 7.87 19.52 -9.31
C SER A 543 7.99 18.06 -9.74
N ALA A 544 8.42 17.80 -10.99
CA ALA A 544 8.61 16.44 -11.50
C ALA A 544 9.73 15.64 -10.79
N VAL A 545 10.64 16.31 -10.09
CA VAL A 545 11.70 15.65 -9.29
C VAL A 545 11.11 14.93 -8.06
N PHE A 546 9.91 15.31 -7.65
CA PHE A 546 9.17 14.73 -6.52
C PHE A 546 8.18 13.64 -6.95
N TRP A 547 8.09 13.35 -8.25
CA TRP A 547 7.24 12.27 -8.74
C TRP A 547 7.80 10.93 -8.27
N ARG A 548 6.92 10.13 -7.65
CA ARG A 548 7.21 8.71 -7.44
C ARG A 548 7.18 8.00 -8.78
N CYS A 549 8.15 7.12 -8.98
CA CYS A 549 8.16 6.21 -10.10
C CYS A 549 7.17 5.06 -9.89
N ARG A 550 6.77 4.39 -10.99
CA ARG A 550 6.05 3.12 -10.96
C ARG A 550 6.98 1.99 -11.35
N GLU A 551 6.91 0.88 -10.63
CA GLU A 551 7.68 -0.33 -10.98
C GLU A 551 7.26 -0.89 -12.34
N GLU A 552 5.98 -0.76 -12.68
CA GLU A 552 5.38 -1.09 -13.99
C GLU A 552 6.09 -0.39 -15.16
N HIS A 553 6.65 0.81 -14.95
CA HIS A 553 7.41 1.54 -15.99
C HIS A 553 8.80 0.96 -16.24
N LEU A 554 9.41 0.38 -15.21
CA LEU A 554 10.84 0.11 -15.18
C LEU A 554 11.14 -1.39 -15.26
N GLY A 555 10.16 -2.26 -14.98
CA GLY A 555 10.35 -3.70 -14.91
C GLY A 555 11.37 -4.12 -13.84
N ARG A 556 11.61 -3.24 -12.86
CA ARG A 556 12.55 -3.41 -11.74
C ARG A 556 12.04 -2.61 -10.53
N PRO A 557 12.44 -3.00 -9.30
CA PRO A 557 12.13 -2.23 -8.09
C PRO A 557 12.59 -0.80 -8.29
N CYS A 558 11.74 0.15 -7.93
CA CYS A 558 12.06 1.55 -8.13
C CYS A 558 12.62 2.20 -6.86
N ASP A 559 13.80 2.82 -6.99
CA ASP A 559 14.37 3.62 -5.93
C ASP A 559 13.71 5.00 -5.89
N GLU A 560 13.11 5.36 -4.76
CA GLU A 560 12.56 6.69 -4.54
C GLU A 560 13.65 7.78 -4.66
N SER A 561 13.25 8.97 -5.10
CA SER A 561 14.11 10.14 -5.10
C SER A 561 14.68 10.37 -3.69
N LEU A 562 15.97 10.75 -3.61
CA LEU A 562 16.62 11.13 -2.34
C LEU A 562 15.87 12.24 -1.59
N LEU A 563 15.00 12.98 -2.29
CA LEU A 563 14.17 14.04 -1.73
C LEU A 563 12.88 13.53 -1.06
N LEU A 564 12.54 12.25 -1.23
CA LEU A 564 11.33 11.61 -0.68
C LEU A 564 11.60 10.76 0.57
N LYS A 565 12.84 10.31 0.77
CA LYS A 565 13.29 9.50 1.93
C LYS A 565 13.09 10.19 3.28
N SER A 566 12.95 9.51 4.42
CA SER A 566 12.77 10.21 5.71
C SER A 566 13.95 11.14 6.09
N PRO A 567 13.73 12.34 6.70
CA PRO A 567 14.79 13.25 7.14
C PRO A 567 15.76 12.67 8.17
N SER A 568 15.36 11.63 8.90
CA SER A 568 16.20 10.95 9.88
C SER A 568 17.15 9.92 9.28
N GLU A 569 17.03 9.59 7.99
CA GLU A 569 17.93 8.64 7.35
C GLU A 569 19.31 9.26 7.08
N LEU A 570 20.36 8.48 7.35
CA LEU A 570 21.77 8.88 7.22
C LEU A 570 22.16 9.28 5.78
N GLN A 571 21.45 8.75 4.78
CA GLN A 571 21.66 9.02 3.36
C GLN A 571 20.72 10.11 2.81
N SER A 572 19.85 10.67 3.64
CA SER A 572 18.89 11.69 3.21
C SER A 572 19.47 13.09 3.25
N ARG A 573 18.95 13.97 2.39
CA ARG A 573 19.14 15.43 2.49
C ARG A 573 18.12 16.04 3.45
N GLY A 574 18.05 15.50 4.67
CA GLY A 574 17.02 15.85 5.67
C GLY A 574 17.06 17.33 6.07
N LEU A 575 18.24 17.85 6.38
CA LEU A 575 18.42 19.25 6.79
C LEU A 575 18.07 20.21 5.66
N GLU A 576 18.58 19.99 4.44
CA GLU A 576 18.33 20.87 3.30
C GLU A 576 16.83 20.93 2.95
N ARG A 577 16.11 19.81 3.08
CA ARG A 577 14.66 19.76 2.86
C ARG A 577 13.88 20.49 3.93
N VAL A 578 14.19 20.25 5.21
CA VAL A 578 13.53 20.99 6.30
C VAL A 578 13.80 22.48 6.15
N LEU A 579 15.03 22.89 5.83
CA LEU A 579 15.35 24.30 5.56
C LEU A 579 14.60 24.85 4.35
N GLY A 580 14.48 24.08 3.26
CA GLY A 580 13.69 24.43 2.09
C GLY A 580 12.21 24.63 2.41
N ALA A 581 11.60 23.66 3.11
CA ALA A 581 10.22 23.72 3.57
C ALA A 581 9.98 24.89 4.55
N CYS A 582 10.93 25.14 5.46
CA CYS A 582 10.91 26.30 6.35
C CYS A 582 10.94 27.61 5.58
N GLY A 583 11.80 27.72 4.57
CA GLY A 583 11.89 28.86 3.68
C GLY A 583 10.57 29.11 2.94
N CYS A 584 9.96 28.05 2.40
CA CYS A 584 8.64 28.07 1.77
C CYS A 584 7.55 28.60 2.70
N ALA A 585 7.46 28.08 3.93
CA ALA A 585 6.47 28.50 4.91
C ALA A 585 6.66 29.97 5.34
N LEU A 586 7.91 30.41 5.54
CA LEU A 586 8.23 31.80 5.87
C LEU A 586 7.91 32.76 4.74
N LEU A 587 8.24 32.40 3.50
CA LEU A 587 7.91 33.20 2.31
C LEU A 587 6.40 33.35 2.14
N LEU A 588 5.64 32.26 2.34
CA LEU A 588 4.19 32.29 2.31
C LEU A 588 3.61 33.22 3.38
N ALA A 589 4.12 33.12 4.61
CA ALA A 589 3.67 33.96 5.72
C ALA A 589 3.96 35.45 5.48
N CYS A 590 5.14 35.77 4.93
CA CYS A 590 5.50 37.12 4.52
C CYS A 590 4.62 37.64 3.37
N ALA A 591 4.29 36.78 2.39
CA ALA A 591 3.48 37.15 1.23
C ALA A 591 1.99 37.33 1.55
N ALA A 592 1.50 36.66 2.59
CA ALA A 592 0.13 36.77 3.11
C ALA A 592 -0.02 37.84 4.21
N TRP A 593 1.06 38.57 4.52
CA TRP A 593 1.07 39.58 5.56
C TRP A 593 0.08 40.71 5.23
N PRO A 594 -0.80 41.12 6.17
CA PRO A 594 -1.78 42.17 5.90
C PRO A 594 -1.12 43.50 5.49
N ALA A 595 -1.65 44.15 4.45
CA ALA A 595 -1.21 45.47 4.03
C ALA A 595 -1.39 46.51 5.17
N ARG A 596 -0.46 47.47 5.26
CA ARG A 596 -0.52 48.57 6.24
C ARG A 596 -1.78 49.42 6.00
N GLY A 597 -2.86 49.18 6.74
CA GLY A 597 -4.10 49.97 6.66
C GLY A 597 -5.43 49.25 6.95
N ALA A 598 -5.46 47.91 7.10
CA ALA A 598 -6.67 47.19 7.48
C ALA A 598 -7.10 47.45 8.95
N ALA A 599 -8.37 47.16 9.31
CA ALA A 599 -8.88 47.34 10.67
C ALA A 599 -7.93 46.73 11.73
N ARG A 600 -7.63 47.49 12.78
CA ARG A 600 -6.53 47.19 13.73
C ARG A 600 -6.62 45.80 14.36
N LEU A 601 -7.83 45.31 14.62
CA LEU A 601 -8.03 44.02 15.29
C LEU A 601 -7.91 42.82 14.35
N THR A 602 -8.54 42.85 13.18
CA THR A 602 -8.51 41.72 12.24
C THR A 602 -7.13 41.51 11.62
N SER A 603 -6.42 42.61 11.34
CA SER A 603 -5.03 42.56 10.89
C SER A 603 -4.10 42.02 11.97
N ALA A 604 -4.27 42.42 13.24
CA ALA A 604 -3.51 41.87 14.36
C ALA A 604 -3.78 40.37 14.53
N LEU A 605 -5.05 39.94 14.52
CA LEU A 605 -5.42 38.53 14.63
C LEU A 605 -4.86 37.67 13.50
N ALA A 606 -4.91 38.17 12.26
CA ALA A 606 -4.31 37.49 11.11
C ALA A 606 -2.79 37.36 11.26
N GLN A 607 -2.09 38.44 11.67
CA GLN A 607 -0.64 38.41 11.90
C GLN A 607 -0.25 37.45 13.01
N THR A 608 -0.94 37.50 14.15
CA THR A 608 -0.68 36.60 15.28
C THR A 608 -0.97 35.15 14.90
N GLY A 609 -2.06 34.89 14.18
CA GLY A 609 -2.41 33.55 13.73
C GLY A 609 -1.39 33.00 12.73
N LEU A 610 -0.91 33.81 11.78
CA LEU A 610 0.12 33.40 10.82
C LEU A 610 1.44 33.10 11.52
N LEU A 611 1.90 33.97 12.43
CA LEU A 611 3.12 33.75 13.20
C LEU A 611 3.02 32.49 14.07
N ALA A 612 1.87 32.26 14.71
CA ALA A 612 1.64 31.07 15.53
C ALA A 612 1.62 29.80 14.68
N ALA A 613 0.89 29.79 13.56
CA ALA A 613 0.80 28.65 12.65
C ALA A 613 2.17 28.30 12.06
N THR A 614 2.87 29.29 11.49
CA THR A 614 4.20 29.11 10.90
C THR A 614 5.21 28.72 11.97
N GLY A 615 5.23 29.38 13.13
CA GLY A 615 6.15 29.05 14.22
C GLY A 615 5.99 27.61 14.73
N ALA A 616 4.74 27.17 14.92
CA ALA A 616 4.43 25.79 15.34
C ALA A 616 4.84 24.76 14.28
N LEU A 617 4.61 25.06 13.00
CA LEU A 617 5.00 24.20 11.87
C LEU A 617 6.54 24.09 11.73
N LEU A 618 7.26 25.21 11.83
CA LEU A 618 8.72 25.23 11.79
C LEU A 618 9.30 24.44 12.96
N ALA A 619 8.77 24.64 14.17
CA ALA A 619 9.18 23.88 15.35
C ALA A 619 8.92 22.38 15.16
N HIS A 620 7.75 22.02 14.59
CA HIS A 620 7.43 20.63 14.28
C HIS A 620 8.48 19.99 13.35
N TRP A 621 8.82 20.60 12.22
CA TRP A 621 9.81 20.02 11.30
C TRP A 621 11.24 20.02 11.84
N LEU A 622 11.65 21.07 12.57
CA LEU A 622 12.98 21.11 13.20
C LEU A 622 13.14 19.99 14.23
N VAL A 623 12.07 19.65 14.95
CA VAL A 623 12.04 18.51 15.87
C VAL A 623 12.21 17.19 15.11
N GLN A 624 11.58 17.03 13.95
CA GLN A 624 11.68 15.81 13.12
C GLN A 624 13.08 15.55 12.54
N LEU A 625 13.99 16.55 12.54
CA LEU A 625 15.40 16.33 12.19
C LEU A 625 16.16 15.52 13.25
N LYS A 626 15.61 15.39 14.44
CA LYS A 626 16.23 14.62 15.52
C LYS A 626 15.75 13.17 15.46
N PRO A 627 16.61 12.20 15.85
CA PRO A 627 16.17 10.82 15.97
C PRO A 627 14.93 10.72 16.86
N PRO A 628 13.93 9.87 16.51
CA PRO A 628 12.67 9.80 17.24
C PRO A 628 12.81 9.61 18.77
N ALA A 629 13.81 8.85 19.21
CA ALA A 629 14.12 8.65 20.63
C ALA A 629 14.50 9.97 21.35
N THR A 630 15.20 10.87 20.67
CA THR A 630 15.55 12.20 21.21
C THR A 630 14.31 13.08 21.32
N VAL A 631 13.44 13.03 20.30
CA VAL A 631 12.17 13.78 20.28
C VAL A 631 11.24 13.32 21.41
N GLN A 632 11.18 12.01 21.68
CA GLN A 632 10.41 11.48 22.80
C GLN A 632 10.99 11.89 24.15
N GLY A 633 12.30 11.81 24.34
CA GLY A 633 12.94 12.29 25.57
C GLY A 633 12.71 13.78 25.84
N LEU A 634 12.59 14.60 24.78
CA LEU A 634 12.40 16.05 24.89
C LEU A 634 10.92 16.46 25.07
N LEU A 635 10.02 15.90 24.27
CA LEU A 635 8.61 16.35 24.17
C LEU A 635 7.61 15.37 24.78
N GLY A 636 7.97 14.11 25.03
CA GLY A 636 7.08 13.10 25.60
C GLY A 636 5.74 12.99 24.86
N SER A 637 4.63 13.07 25.60
CA SER A 637 3.26 13.10 25.05
C SER A 637 2.87 14.43 24.37
N HIS A 638 3.68 15.48 24.47
CA HIS A 638 3.37 16.79 23.88
C HIS A 638 3.80 16.93 22.42
N GLN A 639 4.31 15.86 21.78
CA GLN A 639 4.73 15.89 20.38
C GLN A 639 3.61 16.31 19.42
N GLU A 640 2.37 15.97 19.72
CA GLU A 640 1.18 16.33 18.95
C GLU A 640 0.80 17.81 19.06
N LEU A 641 1.27 18.52 20.09
CA LEU A 641 0.90 19.91 20.34
C LEU A 641 1.33 20.83 19.20
N LEU A 642 2.54 20.64 18.67
CA LEU A 642 3.09 21.46 17.58
C LEU A 642 2.27 21.34 16.28
N PRO A 643 2.05 20.14 15.70
CA PRO A 643 1.23 20.02 14.50
C PRO A 643 -0.23 20.39 14.76
N ASN A 644 -0.80 20.09 15.94
CA ASN A 644 -2.17 20.51 16.27
C ASN A 644 -2.31 22.02 16.35
N THR A 645 -1.33 22.72 16.94
CA THR A 645 -1.33 24.18 17.00
C THR A 645 -1.25 24.77 15.59
N ALA A 646 -0.38 24.24 14.73
CA ALA A 646 -0.27 24.68 13.33
C ALA A 646 -1.59 24.48 12.56
N MET A 647 -2.22 23.32 12.68
CA MET A 647 -3.49 23.01 12.02
C MET A 647 -4.65 23.88 12.54
N LEU A 648 -4.81 23.99 13.87
CA LEU A 648 -5.90 24.78 14.47
C LEU A 648 -5.77 26.27 14.17
N ALA A 649 -4.56 26.82 14.26
CA ALA A 649 -4.30 28.21 13.89
C ALA A 649 -4.61 28.44 12.39
N SER A 650 -4.20 27.52 11.52
CA SER A 650 -4.51 27.59 10.08
C SER A 650 -6.01 27.50 9.82
N LEU A 651 -6.74 26.64 10.52
CA LEU A 651 -8.20 26.54 10.41
C LEU A 651 -8.91 27.82 10.86
N ALA A 652 -8.47 28.41 11.98
CA ALA A 652 -8.99 29.69 12.46
C ALA A 652 -8.73 30.83 11.45
N LEU A 653 -7.55 30.84 10.82
CA LEU A 653 -7.22 31.79 9.75
C LEU A 653 -8.06 31.57 8.49
N MET A 654 -8.38 30.31 8.13
CA MET A 654 -9.29 30.02 7.02
C MET A 654 -10.68 30.60 7.29
N VAL A 655 -11.24 30.38 8.49
CA VAL A 655 -12.52 30.98 8.90
C VAL A 655 -12.46 32.50 8.84
N LEU A 656 -11.43 33.11 9.42
CA LEU A 656 -11.23 34.56 9.37
C LEU A 656 -11.13 35.09 7.93
N GLY A 657 -10.40 34.38 7.05
CA GLY A 657 -10.26 34.72 5.64
C GLY A 657 -11.58 34.67 4.86
N THR A 658 -12.50 33.78 5.20
CA THR A 658 -13.85 33.74 4.59
C THR A 658 -14.77 34.86 5.05
N LEU A 659 -14.56 35.38 6.26
CA LEU A 659 -15.35 36.47 6.85
C LEU A 659 -14.86 37.86 6.40
N LEU A 660 -13.64 37.95 5.87
CA LEU A 660 -13.04 39.20 5.40
C LEU A 660 -13.35 39.44 3.92
N PRO A 661 -13.64 40.69 3.51
CA PRO A 661 -13.74 41.03 2.09
C PRO A 661 -12.37 40.81 1.39
N PRO A 662 -12.36 40.34 0.14
CA PRO A 662 -11.12 40.08 -0.59
C PRO A 662 -10.28 41.36 -0.70
N ALA A 663 -8.97 41.24 -0.45
CA ALA A 663 -8.04 42.35 -0.58
C ALA A 663 -8.04 42.92 -2.01
N GLN A 664 -7.88 44.24 -2.14
CA GLN A 664 -7.80 44.88 -3.47
C GLN A 664 -6.64 44.29 -4.30
N PRO A 665 -6.83 44.13 -5.62
CA PRO A 665 -5.85 43.47 -6.49
C PRO A 665 -4.51 44.23 -6.46
N GLY A 666 -3.46 43.56 -5.94
CA GLY A 666 -2.08 44.05 -6.03
C GLY A 666 -1.19 43.90 -4.79
N HIS A 667 -1.71 43.52 -3.61
CA HIS A 667 -0.96 43.67 -2.34
C HIS A 667 -0.71 42.38 -1.51
N GLY A 668 -0.68 41.20 -2.11
CA GLY A 668 -0.26 39.95 -1.42
C GLY A 668 -1.12 38.73 -1.73
N VAL A 669 -0.75 37.57 -1.19
CA VAL A 669 -1.57 36.35 -1.21
C VAL A 669 -2.76 36.55 -0.26
N SER A 670 -3.97 36.20 -0.70
CA SER A 670 -5.14 36.26 0.18
C SER A 670 -4.95 35.36 1.40
N LEU A 671 -5.47 35.78 2.55
CA LEU A 671 -5.33 35.07 3.83
C LEU A 671 -5.82 33.62 3.74
N LEU A 672 -6.89 33.36 2.98
CA LEU A 672 -7.51 32.05 2.85
C LEU A 672 -6.59 31.03 2.13
N PRO A 673 -6.10 31.25 0.89
CA PRO A 673 -5.13 30.37 0.25
C PRO A 673 -3.87 30.11 1.08
N ALA A 674 -3.35 31.13 1.76
CA ALA A 674 -2.16 30.99 2.59
C ALA A 674 -2.43 30.12 3.83
N ALA A 675 -3.58 30.29 4.48
CA ALA A 675 -3.98 29.46 5.61
C ALA A 675 -4.23 28.01 5.19
N THR A 676 -4.84 27.77 4.01
CA THR A 676 -5.00 26.42 3.47
C THR A 676 -3.66 25.75 3.18
N LEU A 677 -2.71 26.46 2.56
CA LEU A 677 -1.37 25.93 2.31
C LEU A 677 -0.63 25.58 3.61
N LEU A 678 -0.70 26.43 4.65
CA LEU A 678 -0.08 26.13 5.96
C LEU A 678 -0.70 24.88 6.62
N PHE A 679 -2.02 24.71 6.50
CA PHE A 679 -2.69 23.50 6.97
C PHE A 679 -2.19 22.27 6.19
N LEU A 680 -2.15 22.34 4.86
CA LEU A 680 -1.70 21.24 4.01
C LEU A 680 -0.21 20.94 4.21
N PHE A 681 0.66 21.92 4.44
CA PHE A 681 2.06 21.69 4.77
C PHE A 681 2.23 20.86 6.04
N THR A 682 1.36 21.07 7.02
CA THR A 682 1.37 20.29 8.26
C THR A 682 1.03 18.82 7.99
N LEU A 683 0.11 18.53 7.06
CA LEU A 683 -0.31 17.17 6.70
C LEU A 683 0.59 16.50 5.67
N ALA A 684 1.14 17.26 4.73
CA ALA A 684 1.95 16.77 3.62
C ALA A 684 3.30 16.26 4.10
N GLY A 685 3.90 16.90 5.09
CA GLY A 685 5.28 16.65 5.50
C GLY A 685 6.28 17.48 4.70
N GLU A 686 7.50 17.63 5.23
CA GLU A 686 8.54 18.53 4.71
C GLU A 686 8.97 18.19 3.28
N SER A 687 8.91 16.91 2.90
CA SER A 687 9.32 16.42 1.58
C SER A 687 8.38 16.88 0.44
N TYR A 688 7.12 17.15 0.76
CA TYR A 688 6.08 17.48 -0.22
C TYR A 688 5.63 18.95 -0.17
N VAL A 689 6.21 19.74 0.73
CA VAL A 689 5.99 21.20 0.79
C VAL A 689 6.57 21.94 -0.43
N PRO A 690 7.82 21.67 -0.87
CA PRO A 690 8.36 22.33 -2.07
C PRO A 690 7.49 22.17 -3.32
N PRO A 691 6.99 20.96 -3.71
CA PRO A 691 6.14 20.83 -4.88
C PRO A 691 4.81 21.58 -4.74
N LEU A 692 4.17 21.60 -3.56
CA LEU A 692 2.96 22.42 -3.32
C LEU A 692 3.23 23.92 -3.47
N CYS A 693 4.41 24.41 -3.05
CA CYS A 693 4.82 25.79 -3.28
C CYS A 693 5.07 26.11 -4.75
N LEU A 694 5.71 25.19 -5.48
CA LEU A 694 5.94 25.33 -6.93
C LEU A 694 4.61 25.37 -7.68
N GLU A 695 3.65 24.55 -7.29
CA GLU A 695 2.29 24.57 -7.83
C GLU A 695 1.59 25.91 -7.55
N ALA A 696 1.58 26.37 -6.30
CA ALA A 696 1.00 27.66 -5.93
C ALA A 696 1.64 28.83 -6.69
N ALA A 697 2.97 28.79 -6.89
CA ALA A 697 3.70 29.78 -7.69
C ALA A 697 3.32 29.71 -9.18
N ALA A 698 3.15 28.51 -9.74
CA ALA A 698 2.70 28.31 -11.11
C ALA A 698 1.27 28.83 -11.33
N LEU A 699 0.36 28.56 -10.39
CA LEU A 699 -1.02 29.08 -10.40
C LEU A 699 -1.04 30.62 -10.33
N TRP A 700 -0.22 31.22 -9.47
CA TRP A 700 -0.09 32.68 -9.40
C TRP A 700 0.50 33.28 -10.68
N GLY A 701 1.53 32.63 -11.24
CA GLY A 701 2.11 32.99 -12.53
C GLY A 701 1.08 32.93 -13.65
N LEU A 702 0.23 31.90 -13.67
CA LEU A 702 -0.85 31.74 -14.65
C LEU A 702 -1.86 32.90 -14.58
N ILE A 703 -2.24 33.32 -13.37
CA ILE A 703 -3.13 34.48 -13.17
C ILE A 703 -2.45 35.76 -13.70
N LYS A 704 -1.17 35.97 -13.43
CA LYS A 704 -0.42 37.14 -13.92
C LYS A 704 -0.27 37.14 -15.44
N LEU A 705 0.06 35.99 -16.01
CA LEU A 705 0.16 35.79 -17.45
C LEU A 705 -1.12 36.26 -18.16
N TRP A 706 -2.27 35.75 -17.74
CA TRP A 706 -3.54 36.08 -18.38
C TRP A 706 -4.01 37.51 -18.07
N SER A 707 -3.59 38.11 -16.95
CA SER A 707 -3.83 39.54 -16.71
C SER A 707 -3.09 40.46 -17.68
N TRP A 708 -1.89 40.06 -18.13
CA TRP A 708 -1.11 40.79 -19.12
C TRP A 708 -1.44 40.42 -20.56
N LEU A 709 -1.92 39.20 -20.75
CA LEU A 709 -2.27 38.63 -22.05
C LEU A 709 -3.69 38.05 -21.98
N PRO A 710 -4.75 38.88 -22.02
CA PRO A 710 -6.14 38.42 -21.80
C PRO A 710 -6.51 37.23 -22.68
N PRO A 711 -7.09 36.14 -22.18
CA PRO A 711 -7.26 34.92 -22.95
C PRO A 711 -8.23 35.10 -24.13
N THR A 712 -8.05 34.32 -25.20
CA THR A 712 -8.95 34.31 -26.37
C THR A 712 -10.28 33.64 -26.09
N ASP A 713 -10.27 32.69 -25.16
CA ASP A 713 -11.43 31.96 -24.67
C ASP A 713 -11.27 31.71 -23.16
N VAL A 714 -12.40 31.60 -22.45
CA VAL A 714 -12.40 31.38 -21.00
C VAL A 714 -11.94 29.97 -20.61
N TRP A 715 -11.91 29.03 -21.55
CA TRP A 715 -11.66 27.61 -21.29
C TRP A 715 -10.19 27.27 -21.18
N GLY A 716 -9.31 27.95 -21.91
CA GLY A 716 -7.85 27.76 -21.83
C GLY A 716 -7.31 27.99 -20.42
N PRO A 717 -7.55 29.16 -19.80
CA PRO A 717 -7.15 29.43 -18.43
C PRO A 717 -7.75 28.43 -17.42
N VAL A 718 -9.02 28.05 -17.60
CA VAL A 718 -9.71 27.10 -16.72
C VAL A 718 -9.05 25.72 -16.84
N LEU A 719 -8.85 25.19 -18.03
CA LEU A 719 -8.21 23.89 -18.23
C LEU A 719 -6.75 23.90 -17.77
N SER A 720 -5.98 24.97 -18.01
CA SER A 720 -4.63 25.12 -17.47
C SER A 720 -4.61 25.10 -15.94
N TRP A 721 -5.62 25.68 -15.29
CA TRP A 721 -5.77 25.66 -13.84
C TRP A 721 -6.10 24.24 -13.31
N LEU A 722 -7.02 23.52 -13.98
CA LEU A 722 -7.39 22.14 -13.63
C LEU A 722 -6.18 21.19 -13.79
N LEU A 723 -5.41 21.34 -14.87
CA LEU A 723 -4.23 20.52 -15.13
C LEU A 723 -3.11 20.80 -14.12
N LEU A 724 -2.93 22.05 -13.67
CA LEU A 724 -1.97 22.37 -12.61
C LEU A 724 -2.34 21.73 -11.28
N GLY A 725 -3.62 21.72 -10.90
CA GLY A 725 -4.10 21.01 -9.70
C GLY A 725 -3.82 19.50 -9.77
N GLN A 726 -3.99 18.91 -10.97
CA GLN A 726 -3.69 17.50 -11.18
C GLN A 726 -2.18 17.22 -11.17
N LEU A 727 -1.34 18.13 -11.69
CA LEU A 727 0.11 18.03 -11.53
C LEU A 727 0.56 18.13 -10.07
N GLY A 728 -0.18 18.88 -9.26
CA GLY A 728 -0.01 18.94 -7.81
C GLY A 728 -0.13 17.57 -7.15
N PHE A 729 -1.18 16.81 -7.47
CA PHE A 729 -1.40 15.44 -6.97
C PHE A 729 -0.15 14.55 -7.19
N PHE A 730 0.37 14.50 -8.42
CA PHE A 730 1.58 13.74 -8.73
C PHE A 730 2.84 14.35 -8.09
N GLY A 731 2.93 15.67 -8.07
CA GLY A 731 4.03 16.42 -7.47
C GLY A 731 4.18 16.16 -5.98
N THR A 732 3.08 15.87 -5.29
CA THR A 732 3.07 15.43 -3.88
C THR A 732 3.32 13.94 -3.70
N GLY A 733 3.79 13.22 -4.73
CA GLY A 733 4.17 11.81 -4.63
C GLY A 733 3.00 10.83 -4.70
N HIS A 734 1.77 11.29 -4.85
CA HIS A 734 0.62 10.41 -5.03
C HIS A 734 0.56 9.87 -6.45
N GLN A 735 -0.03 8.68 -6.58
CA GLN A 735 -0.39 8.07 -7.84
C GLN A 735 -1.80 7.52 -7.76
N THR A 736 -2.36 7.17 -8.91
CA THR A 736 -3.63 6.46 -9.06
C THR A 736 -3.47 4.98 -8.68
N SER A 737 -2.88 4.71 -7.51
CA SER A 737 -2.70 3.38 -6.92
C SER A 737 -2.73 3.46 -5.39
N PHE A 738 -3.42 2.50 -4.76
CA PHE A 738 -3.60 2.43 -3.30
C PHE A 738 -2.27 2.30 -2.54
N SER A 739 -1.26 1.65 -3.12
CA SER A 739 0.06 1.49 -2.49
C SER A 739 0.83 2.80 -2.30
N THR A 740 0.37 3.89 -2.94
CA THR A 740 1.03 5.21 -2.85
C THR A 740 0.33 6.19 -1.90
N ILE A 741 -0.71 5.74 -1.18
CA ILE A 741 -1.40 6.55 -0.19
C ILE A 741 -0.48 6.81 1.01
N HIS A 742 -0.35 8.06 1.43
CA HIS A 742 0.48 8.43 2.58
C HIS A 742 -0.30 8.27 3.90
N TRP A 743 -0.39 7.05 4.41
CA TRP A 743 -1.13 6.74 5.63
C TRP A 743 -0.64 7.49 6.88
N LYS A 744 0.64 7.89 6.91
CA LYS A 744 1.23 8.75 7.96
C LYS A 744 0.41 10.01 8.23
N ALA A 745 -0.29 10.56 7.24
CA ALA A 745 -1.15 11.73 7.39
C ALA A 745 -2.29 11.53 8.41
N ALA A 746 -2.79 10.29 8.59
CA ALA A 746 -3.83 9.98 9.57
C ALA A 746 -3.39 10.30 11.01
N PHE A 747 -2.10 10.13 11.28
CA PHE A 747 -1.51 10.20 12.62
C PHE A 747 -0.91 11.58 12.96
N VAL A 748 -0.84 12.51 12.00
CA VAL A 748 -0.33 13.86 12.25
C VAL A 748 -1.19 14.58 13.29
N GLY A 749 -0.62 14.85 14.46
CA GLY A 749 -1.33 15.49 15.58
C GLY A 749 -2.40 14.61 16.24
N ALA A 750 -2.45 13.32 15.94
CA ALA A 750 -3.33 12.41 16.67
C ALA A 750 -2.76 12.11 18.07
N PRO A 751 -3.63 11.97 19.11
CA PRO A 751 -3.21 11.45 20.40
C PRO A 751 -2.59 10.06 20.22
N ILE A 752 -1.53 9.80 20.97
CA ILE A 752 -0.79 8.54 20.88
C ILE A 752 -1.70 7.33 21.16
N ASP A 753 -2.64 7.48 22.10
CA ASP A 753 -3.34 6.35 22.70
C ASP A 753 -4.62 5.95 21.93
N GLN A 754 -5.23 6.84 21.15
CA GLN A 754 -6.46 6.59 20.37
C GLN A 754 -6.63 7.61 19.22
N PRO A 755 -6.10 7.37 18.01
CA PRO A 755 -6.42 8.21 16.87
C PRO A 755 -7.89 7.99 16.46
N PRO A 756 -8.76 9.03 16.45
CA PRO A 756 -10.11 8.89 15.93
C PRO A 756 -10.06 8.56 14.44
N LEU A 757 -10.41 7.32 14.08
CA LEU A 757 -10.34 6.76 12.72
C LEU A 757 -10.96 7.68 11.65
N THR A 758 -12.07 8.33 11.97
CA THR A 758 -12.76 9.26 11.06
C THR A 758 -11.93 10.50 10.75
N LEU A 759 -11.32 11.10 11.78
CA LEU A 759 -10.44 12.26 11.61
C LEU A 759 -9.16 11.87 10.87
N GLY A 760 -8.60 10.70 11.17
CA GLY A 760 -7.46 10.13 10.45
C GLY A 760 -7.75 9.96 8.96
N ALA A 761 -8.87 9.34 8.62
CA ALA A 761 -9.32 9.18 7.23
C ALA A 761 -9.51 10.53 6.52
N CYS A 762 -10.11 11.53 7.19
CA CYS A 762 -10.21 12.87 6.63
C CYS A 762 -8.85 13.49 6.34
N LYS A 763 -7.86 13.35 7.24
CA LYS A 763 -6.50 13.87 7.03
C LYS A 763 -5.80 13.19 5.85
N VAL A 764 -5.95 11.87 5.70
CA VAL A 764 -5.43 11.13 4.55
C VAL A 764 -6.05 11.66 3.26
N LEU A 765 -7.37 11.84 3.19
CA LEU A 765 -8.02 12.41 2.00
C LEU A 765 -7.54 13.84 1.69
N LEU A 766 -7.38 14.69 2.70
CA LEU A 766 -6.88 16.05 2.53
C LEU A 766 -5.42 16.08 2.06
N ASN A 767 -4.60 15.12 2.51
CA ASN A 767 -3.24 14.92 2.05
C ASN A 767 -3.22 14.43 0.59
N THR A 768 -3.95 13.35 0.27
CA THR A 768 -4.04 12.78 -1.08
C THR A 768 -4.46 13.81 -2.13
N PHE A 769 -5.44 14.66 -1.80
CA PHE A 769 -5.94 15.68 -2.73
C PHE A 769 -5.38 17.08 -2.48
N ALA A 770 -4.19 17.20 -1.84
CA ALA A 770 -3.59 18.49 -1.50
C ALA A 770 -3.41 19.42 -2.71
N GLY A 771 -2.88 18.92 -3.83
CA GLY A 771 -2.72 19.72 -5.07
C GLY A 771 -4.07 20.26 -5.61
N PRO A 772 -5.05 19.39 -5.90
CA PRO A 772 -6.39 19.82 -6.29
C PRO A 772 -7.05 20.82 -5.30
N LEU A 773 -6.80 20.66 -4.00
CA LEU A 773 -7.27 21.61 -2.97
C LEU A 773 -6.58 22.97 -3.07
N VAL A 774 -5.27 23.02 -3.33
CA VAL A 774 -4.50 24.26 -3.56
C VAL A 774 -5.01 24.97 -4.80
N ALA A 775 -5.21 24.23 -5.90
CA ALA A 775 -5.86 24.78 -7.08
C ALA A 775 -7.21 25.38 -6.70
N ALA A 776 -8.10 24.62 -6.06
CA ALA A 776 -9.45 25.06 -5.67
C ALA A 776 -9.49 26.38 -4.89
N VAL A 777 -8.69 26.51 -3.84
CA VAL A 777 -8.68 27.72 -3.01
C VAL A 777 -8.07 28.93 -3.72
N SER A 778 -7.33 28.72 -4.81
CA SER A 778 -6.83 29.80 -5.67
C SER A 778 -7.89 30.35 -6.65
N LEU A 779 -9.03 29.66 -6.84
CA LEU A 779 -10.08 30.05 -7.78
C LEU A 779 -10.62 31.49 -7.59
N PRO A 780 -10.86 32.00 -6.36
CA PRO A 780 -11.30 33.38 -6.15
C PRO A 780 -10.33 34.43 -6.69
N LEU A 781 -9.03 34.10 -6.80
CA LEU A 781 -8.02 34.98 -7.39
C LEU A 781 -8.15 35.08 -8.91
N VAL A 782 -8.71 34.05 -9.56
CA VAL A 782 -9.02 34.02 -11.00
C VAL A 782 -10.30 34.81 -11.31
N GLY A 783 -11.25 34.87 -10.38
CA GLY A 783 -12.54 35.57 -10.56
C GLY A 783 -12.43 37.07 -10.87
N ASN A 784 -11.33 37.72 -10.46
CA ASN A 784 -11.06 39.14 -10.78
C ASN A 784 -10.48 39.36 -12.19
N MET A 785 -10.15 38.28 -12.90
CA MET A 785 -9.42 38.31 -14.17
C MET A 785 -10.37 38.37 -15.38
N PHE A 786 -11.58 37.84 -15.20
CA PHE A 786 -12.68 38.00 -16.14
C PHE A 786 -13.49 39.20 -15.64
N SER A 787 -13.47 40.35 -16.32
CA SER A 787 -14.37 41.48 -16.07
C SER A 787 -15.85 41.16 -16.32
N LEU A 788 -16.21 39.88 -16.22
CA LEU A 788 -17.53 39.37 -16.11
C LEU A 788 -17.94 39.51 -14.66
N GLU A 789 -18.94 40.34 -14.40
CA GLU A 789 -19.84 40.07 -13.30
C GLU A 789 -20.33 38.63 -13.47
N LEU A 790 -19.64 37.66 -12.86
CA LEU A 790 -20.16 36.33 -12.55
C LEU A 790 -20.76 36.46 -11.15
N PRO A 791 -22.01 36.94 -11.02
CA PRO A 791 -22.58 37.33 -9.74
C PRO A 791 -22.82 36.10 -8.85
N CYS A 792 -22.72 34.89 -9.43
CA CYS A 792 -22.88 33.60 -8.79
C CYS A 792 -21.55 32.94 -8.38
N CYS A 793 -20.49 33.02 -9.18
CA CYS A 793 -19.21 32.33 -8.89
C CYS A 793 -18.36 33.05 -7.83
N ALA A 794 -18.44 34.39 -7.76
CA ALA A 794 -17.73 35.17 -6.76
C ALA A 794 -18.28 35.02 -5.32
N ARG A 795 -19.53 34.54 -5.16
CA ARG A 795 -20.18 34.36 -3.85
C ARG A 795 -20.20 32.91 -3.34
N ARG A 796 -19.89 31.91 -4.18
CA ARG A 796 -19.87 30.49 -3.80
C ARG A 796 -18.77 29.73 -4.55
N PRO A 797 -17.49 29.86 -4.15
CA PRO A 797 -16.34 29.17 -4.75
C PRO A 797 -16.40 27.63 -4.64
N PHE A 798 -17.39 27.09 -3.91
CA PHE A 798 -17.54 25.67 -3.62
C PHE A 798 -18.08 24.82 -4.79
N LEU A 799 -18.84 25.40 -5.73
CA LEU A 799 -19.49 24.64 -6.82
C LEU A 799 -18.54 24.23 -7.97
N PRO A 800 -17.68 25.11 -8.50
CA PRO A 800 -16.69 24.73 -9.51
C PRO A 800 -15.64 23.76 -8.94
N PHE A 801 -15.31 23.92 -7.66
CA PHE A 801 -14.50 22.97 -6.90
C PHE A 801 -15.15 21.58 -6.82
N LEU A 802 -16.43 21.50 -6.45
CA LEU A 802 -17.13 20.21 -6.38
C LEU A 802 -17.26 19.56 -7.76
N ALA A 803 -17.51 20.35 -8.81
CA ALA A 803 -17.55 19.86 -10.19
C ALA A 803 -16.17 19.36 -10.67
N TYR A 804 -15.09 20.04 -10.30
CA TYR A 804 -13.72 19.60 -10.57
C TYR A 804 -13.34 18.35 -9.79
N CYS A 805 -13.65 18.27 -8.49
CA CYS A 805 -13.46 17.06 -7.70
C CYS A 805 -14.28 15.89 -8.25
N VAL A 806 -15.51 16.13 -8.70
CA VAL A 806 -16.34 15.13 -9.38
C VAL A 806 -15.73 14.71 -10.72
N LEU A 807 -15.19 15.64 -11.52
CA LEU A 807 -14.51 15.33 -12.77
C LEU A 807 -13.19 14.57 -12.56
N LEU A 808 -12.38 14.94 -11.56
CA LEU A 808 -11.18 14.20 -11.16
C LEU A 808 -11.53 12.79 -10.66
N LEU A 809 -12.56 12.67 -9.82
CA LEU A 809 -13.07 11.38 -9.36
C LEU A 809 -13.55 10.55 -10.56
N LEU A 810 -14.29 11.12 -11.50
CA LEU A 810 -14.70 10.46 -12.75
C LEU A 810 -13.51 10.04 -13.63
N GLN A 811 -12.45 10.84 -13.64
CA GLN A 811 -11.25 10.60 -14.42
C GLN A 811 -10.45 9.41 -13.89
N GLU A 812 -10.23 9.35 -12.58
CA GLU A 812 -9.60 8.18 -11.93
C GLU A 812 -10.48 6.93 -12.05
N GLN A 813 -11.80 7.10 -11.93
CA GLN A 813 -12.81 6.04 -12.06
C GLN A 813 -12.78 5.32 -13.43
N LEU A 814 -12.46 6.04 -14.50
CA LEU A 814 -12.44 5.52 -15.87
C LEU A 814 -11.10 4.87 -16.26
N ALA A 815 -9.98 5.37 -15.77
CA ALA A 815 -8.66 4.73 -15.96
C ALA A 815 -8.61 3.30 -15.41
N LEU A 816 -9.29 3.07 -14.29
CA LEU A 816 -9.41 1.76 -13.66
C LEU A 816 -10.34 0.79 -14.43
N HIS A 817 -11.23 1.31 -15.27
CA HIS A 817 -12.10 0.51 -16.15
C HIS A 817 -11.32 -0.09 -17.33
N GLU A 818 -10.25 0.57 -17.80
CA GLU A 818 -9.40 0.05 -18.88
C GLU A 818 -8.37 -0.96 -18.36
N GLU A 819 -7.85 -0.81 -17.13
CA GLU A 819 -7.03 -1.84 -16.45
C GLU A 819 -7.80 -3.16 -16.32
N ARG A 820 -9.08 -3.07 -15.94
CA ARG A 820 -10.02 -4.18 -16.02
C ARG A 820 -10.03 -4.77 -17.43
N ASP A 821 -10.29 -3.99 -18.48
CA ASP A 821 -10.45 -4.49 -19.85
C ASP A 821 -9.14 -5.00 -20.51
N ARG A 822 -7.98 -4.52 -20.07
CA ARG A 822 -6.65 -5.06 -20.40
C ARG A 822 -6.47 -6.48 -19.89
N LEU A 823 -6.88 -6.74 -18.64
CA LEU A 823 -6.92 -8.10 -18.09
C LEU A 823 -7.92 -9.01 -18.82
N ARG A 824 -8.90 -8.45 -19.55
CA ARG A 824 -9.81 -9.21 -20.42
C ARG A 824 -9.12 -9.67 -21.70
N ASP A 825 -8.38 -8.76 -22.32
CA ASP A 825 -7.83 -8.94 -23.66
C ASP A 825 -6.47 -9.65 -23.63
N ASP A 826 -5.68 -9.52 -22.56
CA ASP A 826 -4.46 -10.31 -22.35
C ASP A 826 -4.76 -11.81 -22.19
N VAL A 827 -5.92 -12.14 -21.63
CA VAL A 827 -6.42 -13.53 -21.53
C VAL A 827 -7.09 -14.00 -22.83
N GLY A 828 -7.67 -13.07 -23.62
CA GLY A 828 -8.44 -13.39 -24.82
C GLY A 828 -7.68 -13.39 -26.14
N SER A 829 -6.50 -12.76 -26.23
CA SER A 829 -5.86 -12.43 -27.52
C SER A 829 -4.62 -13.25 -27.89
N SER A 830 -4.30 -14.33 -27.17
CA SER A 830 -3.20 -15.21 -27.56
C SER A 830 -3.60 -16.13 -28.72
N ARG A 831 -3.40 -15.68 -29.97
CA ARG A 831 -3.42 -16.56 -31.16
C ARG A 831 -2.15 -17.44 -31.28
N MET A 832 -1.29 -17.45 -30.26
CA MET A 832 -0.11 -18.30 -30.20
C MET A 832 -0.45 -19.61 -29.47
N ALA A 833 0.08 -20.74 -29.93
CA ALA A 833 -0.07 -22.01 -29.25
C ALA A 833 0.50 -21.90 -27.82
N LYS A 834 -0.18 -22.48 -26.82
CA LYS A 834 0.19 -22.39 -25.39
C LYS A 834 1.67 -22.75 -25.13
N ASP A 835 2.21 -23.69 -25.88
CA ASP A 835 3.61 -24.15 -25.75
C ASP A 835 4.63 -23.09 -26.19
N GLU A 836 4.25 -22.24 -27.14
CA GLU A 836 5.09 -21.15 -27.66
C GLU A 836 5.09 -19.95 -26.69
N ILE A 837 3.97 -19.72 -26.00
CA ILE A 837 3.85 -18.72 -24.93
C ILE A 837 4.72 -19.13 -23.73
N VAL A 838 4.61 -20.38 -23.27
CA VAL A 838 5.43 -20.91 -22.16
C VAL A 838 6.92 -20.82 -22.48
N LYS A 839 7.31 -21.19 -23.70
CA LYS A 839 8.70 -21.09 -24.15
C LYS A 839 9.22 -19.66 -24.16
N ARG A 840 8.43 -18.70 -24.65
CA ARG A 840 8.81 -17.28 -24.68
C ARG A 840 8.85 -16.66 -23.29
N VAL A 841 7.96 -17.08 -22.40
CA VAL A 841 7.97 -16.68 -20.97
C VAL A 841 9.23 -17.22 -20.29
N TRP A 842 9.63 -18.47 -20.56
CA TRP A 842 10.88 -19.02 -20.04
C TRP A 842 12.11 -18.30 -20.60
N GLU A 843 12.16 -18.04 -21.91
CA GLU A 843 13.26 -17.29 -22.53
C GLU A 843 13.35 -15.85 -21.99
N THR A 844 12.21 -15.19 -21.77
CA THR A 844 12.14 -13.82 -21.21
C THR A 844 12.55 -13.81 -19.74
N ARG A 845 12.10 -14.81 -18.95
CA ARG A 845 12.52 -15.02 -17.57
C ARG A 845 14.02 -15.26 -17.49
N ASP A 846 14.56 -16.15 -18.31
CA ASP A 846 15.97 -16.55 -18.26
C ASP A 846 16.88 -15.41 -18.74
N GLN A 847 16.46 -14.62 -19.73
CA GLN A 847 17.13 -13.37 -20.12
C GLN A 847 17.04 -12.29 -19.04
N GLY A 848 15.90 -12.19 -18.33
CA GLY A 848 15.73 -11.30 -17.18
C GLY A 848 16.62 -11.68 -16.00
N VAL A 849 16.74 -12.98 -15.71
CA VAL A 849 17.64 -13.53 -14.68
C VAL A 849 19.10 -13.29 -15.07
N ALA A 850 19.49 -13.49 -16.33
CA ALA A 850 20.83 -13.22 -16.81
C ALA A 850 21.19 -11.73 -16.75
N LYS A 851 20.27 -10.83 -17.14
CA LYS A 851 20.43 -9.38 -16.97
C LYS A 851 20.53 -8.99 -15.49
N LYS A 852 19.68 -9.54 -14.62
CA LYS A 852 19.73 -9.29 -13.17
C LYS A 852 21.06 -9.74 -12.56
N SER A 853 21.57 -10.91 -12.95
CA SER A 853 22.89 -11.40 -12.50
C SER A 853 24.03 -10.50 -12.99
N ASN A 854 24.04 -10.12 -14.27
CA ASN A 854 25.06 -9.22 -14.80
C ASN A 854 25.00 -7.82 -14.18
N THR A 855 23.80 -7.26 -13.97
CA THR A 855 23.63 -5.98 -13.27
C THR A 855 24.08 -6.06 -11.82
N LYS A 856 23.82 -7.17 -11.11
CA LYS A 856 24.33 -7.38 -9.73
C LYS A 856 25.86 -7.49 -9.70
N ILE A 857 26.47 -8.14 -10.68
CA ILE A 857 27.93 -8.24 -10.82
C ILE A 857 28.53 -6.86 -11.12
N GLU A 858 27.93 -6.10 -12.04
CA GLU A 858 28.39 -4.73 -12.37
C GLU A 858 28.17 -3.76 -11.20
N LEU A 859 27.06 -3.86 -10.46
CA LEU A 859 26.79 -3.08 -9.25
C LEU A 859 27.76 -3.43 -8.11
N ALA A 860 28.15 -4.71 -8.00
CA ALA A 860 29.18 -5.14 -7.06
C ALA A 860 30.56 -4.61 -7.44
N LYS A 861 30.92 -4.60 -8.73
CA LYS A 861 32.17 -3.97 -9.22
C LYS A 861 32.19 -2.47 -8.98
N THR A 862 31.11 -1.76 -9.27
CA THR A 862 30.98 -0.31 -9.01
C THR A 862 30.87 0.04 -7.52
N ARG A 863 30.59 -0.91 -6.62
CA ARG A 863 30.75 -0.73 -5.16
C ARG A 863 32.18 -0.98 -4.69
N ILE A 864 32.91 -1.91 -5.32
CA ILE A 864 34.29 -2.25 -4.94
C ILE A 864 35.27 -1.15 -5.39
N GLU A 865 35.08 -0.57 -6.58
CA GLU A 865 35.96 0.47 -7.12
C GLU A 865 36.07 1.73 -6.24
N PRO A 866 34.97 2.35 -5.75
CA PRO A 866 35.05 3.49 -4.84
C PRO A 866 35.69 3.11 -3.51
N THR A 867 35.46 1.90 -3.00
CA THR A 867 36.01 1.44 -1.72
C THR A 867 37.53 1.25 -1.82
N HIS A 868 38.02 0.74 -2.95
CA HIS A 868 39.46 0.66 -3.24
C HIS A 868 40.10 2.04 -3.44
N THR A 869 39.39 2.95 -4.11
CA THR A 869 39.86 4.32 -4.35
C THR A 869 39.91 5.13 -3.05
N ASN A 870 38.91 4.95 -2.17
CA ASN A 870 38.85 5.60 -0.86
C ASN A 870 39.92 5.04 0.10
N SER A 871 40.20 3.73 0.04
CA SER A 871 41.31 3.11 0.78
C SER A 871 42.67 3.66 0.33
N GLN A 872 42.91 3.77 -0.98
CA GLN A 872 44.13 4.36 -1.54
C GLN A 872 44.27 5.85 -1.22
N PHE A 873 43.15 6.59 -1.18
CA PHE A 873 43.13 8.00 -0.80
C PHE A 873 43.46 8.17 0.70
N MET A 874 42.90 7.34 1.57
CA MET A 874 43.20 7.34 3.00
C MET A 874 44.66 6.94 3.29
N GLU A 875 45.21 5.96 2.56
CA GLU A 875 46.63 5.62 2.63
C GLU A 875 47.53 6.78 2.18
N SER A 876 47.10 7.53 1.16
CA SER A 876 47.82 8.70 0.66
C SER A 876 47.78 9.87 1.65
N ILE A 877 46.65 10.06 2.34
CA ILE A 877 46.51 11.03 3.44
C ILE A 877 47.41 10.63 4.61
N GLN A 878 47.40 9.36 5.04
CA GLN A 878 48.28 8.89 6.13
C GLN A 878 49.76 9.04 5.77
N LYS A 879 50.16 8.73 4.53
CA LYS A 879 51.53 8.95 4.06
C LYS A 879 51.87 10.45 3.99
N GLY A 880 50.91 11.29 3.60
CA GLY A 880 51.04 12.75 3.61
C GLY A 880 51.18 13.34 5.02
N GLU A 881 50.40 12.86 5.99
CA GLU A 881 50.48 13.24 7.40
C GLU A 881 51.81 12.78 8.02
N LEU A 882 52.29 11.56 7.70
CA LEU A 882 53.60 11.07 8.11
C LEU A 882 54.74 11.91 7.52
N TYR A 883 54.64 12.30 6.25
CA TYR A 883 55.62 13.16 5.59
C TYR A 883 55.65 14.58 6.18
N LEU A 884 54.48 15.17 6.43
CA LEU A 884 54.35 16.47 7.11
C LEU A 884 54.86 16.41 8.56
N SER A 885 54.58 15.31 9.27
CA SER A 885 55.08 15.10 10.63
C SER A 885 56.60 14.93 10.68
N GLN A 886 57.23 14.34 9.65
CA GLN A 886 58.68 14.26 9.55
C GLN A 886 59.33 15.59 9.17
N GLN A 887 58.67 16.41 8.35
CA GLN A 887 59.13 17.77 8.05
C GLN A 887 58.97 18.74 9.24
N PHE A 888 57.99 18.51 10.12
CA PHE A 888 57.85 19.28 11.36
C PHE A 888 58.84 18.85 12.46
N GLN A 889 59.46 17.68 12.33
CA GLN A 889 60.47 17.17 13.27
C GLN A 889 61.92 17.44 12.83
N GLN A 890 62.15 17.82 11.57
CA GLN A 890 63.43 18.36 11.08
C GLN A 890 63.44 19.88 11.24
#